data_AF-A0A2E3NEG1-F1
#
_entry.id   AF-A0A2E3NEG1-F1
#
_cell.length_a   1.000
_cell.length_b   1.000
_cell.length_c   1.000
_cell.angle_alpha   90.00
_cell.angle_beta   90.00
_cell.angle_gamma   90.00
#
_symmetry.space_group_name_H-M   'P 1'
#
loop_
_entity.id
_entity.type
_entity.pdbx_description
1 polymer ?
#
loop_
_entity_poly.entity_id
_entity_poly.type
_entity_poly.pdbx_seq_one_letter_code
_entity_poly.pdbx_strand_id
1 'polypeptide(L)'
;MAWKREDRREFSDSAASAAPPESAVRPTPMEARRNDRRSTVVNIRSCPPFSNRGYDDADGTRRPNRLRRRKAEEDPSDSGSRALNRPNHPTSRAFSLSPRVGVSSERSPAAEAEVLETAGRSTLGPAEPPLWITVEPHPYKEHHMTTTEPTTADVPPHDPARVVEAPFPDRLRMACQNWAHSSPNLPSLMALYWAKYFFVLIGIWAFWCSFNADYPGFFQFSEWAFTGEAFKKAMVWSMCWELFGFGCGWGPMNARYETWFGGIRHFARTGTIKLPLFRGVPLIGGDTRNALDVGLYLLNQILLLRVLFAPEVTAELLLPCFVLVLVNGLLDKTLFLVARYEHYWVVMGAITFTMLAGYDDLWVAGSKLTWSFIWIWAGVSKWNKHFASVIMFMMNNGPFFPKALKHQLFTDYPEDLRPSRFAHTMANFGHASEVSIPIILFIATATGNETLLLAGCILFTGFHTFIGINNPNGMPVEWNILMIYGGWSLFWFHPEVSILEMTQMPLLFGAMLFSLFAVPLYGNFVPARVSFLPAMRYYAGNWAYNEWLFKKNGCRDKLQKLKKYGNTTHEQLENMIEDETELAYAKSMMGVMRWVHLQGRPLLEALPAAIDDVEDYEMHSGELVGGAILGWNFGDGHLNGWQLLRAIQPICGFEPGELRMISVESQPMMNPTMHWQVYDAAEGLIAEGVTDLTEYLDQPPWPVGEVAAALSGGRSPEAAG
;
A
#
# COMPACT_ATOMS: atom_id res chain seq x y z
N MET A 1 -47.47 46.38 8.63
CA MET A 1 -47.73 47.82 8.86
C MET A 1 -46.69 48.63 8.08
N ALA A 2 -46.77 49.97 8.09
CA ALA A 2 -45.81 50.90 7.46
C ALA A 2 -44.34 50.68 7.92
N TRP A 3 -43.28 51.14 7.24
CA TRP A 3 -43.09 52.16 6.17
C TRP A 3 -41.96 51.69 5.21
N LYS A 4 -42.07 51.78 3.87
CA LYS A 4 -41.56 52.87 2.95
C LYS A 4 -40.05 53.20 3.07
N ARG A 5 -39.22 53.11 2.00
CA ARG A 5 -39.11 53.92 0.73
C ARG A 5 -38.43 55.30 0.99
N GLU A 6 -37.56 55.88 0.14
CA GLU A 6 -37.06 55.52 -1.21
C GLU A 6 -35.75 56.32 -1.54
N ASP A 7 -35.32 56.29 -2.82
CA ASP A 7 -34.33 57.15 -3.52
C ASP A 7 -32.83 57.09 -3.09
N ARG A 8 -31.82 56.88 -3.95
CA ARG A 8 -31.58 57.00 -5.42
C ARG A 8 -31.21 58.40 -5.94
N ARG A 9 -29.92 58.59 -6.28
CA ARG A 9 -29.36 59.17 -7.55
C ARG A 9 -27.84 59.42 -7.42
N GLU A 10 -27.05 59.75 -8.46
CA GLU A 10 -26.86 59.26 -9.85
C GLU A 10 -25.76 60.12 -10.54
N PHE A 11 -25.10 59.62 -11.62
CA PHE A 11 -24.12 60.32 -12.48
C PHE A 11 -22.80 60.84 -11.82
N SER A 12 -21.67 61.06 -12.53
CA SER A 12 -21.10 60.42 -13.75
C SER A 12 -19.67 60.91 -14.03
N ASP A 13 -18.92 60.13 -14.80
CA ASP A 13 -17.93 60.50 -15.85
C ASP A 13 -17.04 61.76 -15.69
N SER A 14 -15.73 61.55 -15.76
CA SER A 14 -14.97 61.78 -17.01
C SER A 14 -13.46 61.53 -16.84
N ALA A 15 -12.74 61.35 -17.95
CA ALA A 15 -11.29 61.19 -17.99
C ALA A 15 -10.69 61.84 -19.25
N ALA A 16 -9.58 62.57 -19.13
CA ALA A 16 -8.65 62.87 -20.23
C ALA A 16 -7.29 63.45 -19.77
N SER A 17 -6.20 62.78 -20.20
CA SER A 17 -4.86 63.28 -20.56
C SER A 17 -4.26 64.61 -20.04
N ALA A 18 -3.05 64.54 -19.45
CA ALA A 18 -1.88 65.36 -19.81
C ALA A 18 -0.57 64.79 -19.19
N ALA A 19 0.58 64.97 -19.86
CA ALA A 19 1.95 64.62 -19.39
C ALA A 19 3.00 65.27 -20.34
N PRO A 20 4.33 65.28 -20.06
CA PRO A 20 5.08 64.90 -18.84
C PRO A 20 5.75 66.17 -18.21
N PRO A 21 7.00 66.26 -17.66
CA PRO A 21 8.24 65.46 -17.81
C PRO A 21 8.80 64.81 -16.50
N GLU A 22 9.86 64.00 -16.69
CA GLU A 22 11.10 63.78 -15.87
C GLU A 22 11.13 64.08 -14.35
N SER A 23 11.83 63.31 -13.48
CA SER A 23 12.67 62.10 -13.67
C SER A 23 12.94 61.37 -12.34
N ALA A 24 12.87 60.02 -12.33
CA ALA A 24 13.64 59.14 -11.42
C ALA A 24 13.44 57.66 -11.82
N VAL A 25 14.46 56.99 -12.37
CA VAL A 25 14.38 55.57 -12.80
C VAL A 25 15.23 54.68 -11.89
N ARG A 26 14.74 53.45 -11.63
CA ARG A 26 15.41 52.43 -10.83
C ARG A 26 16.70 51.91 -11.51
N PRO A 27 17.64 51.36 -10.73
CA PRO A 27 18.52 50.29 -11.21
C PRO A 27 18.15 48.93 -10.58
N THR A 28 17.95 47.93 -11.42
CA THR A 28 18.61 46.62 -11.21
C THR A 28 19.82 46.57 -12.16
N PRO A 29 20.90 45.89 -11.77
CA PRO A 29 21.34 44.81 -12.66
C PRO A 29 21.83 43.56 -11.91
N MET A 30 22.10 42.52 -12.69
CA MET A 30 22.69 41.25 -12.25
C MET A 30 24.24 41.29 -12.38
N GLU A 31 24.91 40.32 -11.76
CA GLU A 31 26.32 39.92 -11.96
C GLU A 31 27.46 40.92 -11.64
N ALA A 32 28.22 40.63 -10.56
CA ALA A 32 29.63 40.20 -10.61
C ALA A 32 30.33 40.26 -9.23
N ARG A 33 31.28 39.34 -8.97
CA ARG A 33 31.97 38.99 -7.69
C ARG A 33 31.17 37.95 -6.87
N ARG A 34 31.66 36.74 -6.58
CA ARG A 34 33.03 36.15 -6.56
C ARG A 34 33.91 36.68 -5.41
N ASN A 35 33.56 36.32 -4.16
CA ASN A 35 34.40 35.45 -3.33
C ASN A 35 33.67 34.93 -2.07
N ASP A 36 34.24 33.87 -1.49
CA ASP A 36 34.06 33.32 -0.13
C ASP A 36 32.68 33.42 0.57
N ARG A 37 31.90 32.35 0.40
CA ARG A 37 31.24 31.70 1.55
C ARG A 37 31.63 30.23 1.54
N ARG A 38 32.43 29.81 2.53
CA ARG A 38 32.70 28.38 2.78
C ARG A 38 31.45 27.75 3.37
N SER A 39 30.87 26.78 2.69
CA SER A 39 29.94 25.83 3.31
C SER A 39 30.74 24.89 4.22
N THR A 40 30.43 24.89 5.51
CA THR A 40 31.01 23.94 6.46
C THR A 40 30.35 22.58 6.30
N VAL A 41 30.71 21.86 5.24
CA VAL A 41 30.39 20.44 5.10
C VAL A 41 31.18 19.69 6.18
N VAL A 42 30.48 19.11 7.16
CA VAL A 42 31.10 18.24 8.17
C VAL A 42 31.44 16.90 7.52
N ASN A 43 32.59 16.87 6.86
CA ASN A 43 33.04 15.75 6.04
C ASN A 43 33.79 14.73 6.91
N ILE A 44 33.05 13.81 7.54
CA ILE A 44 33.62 12.71 8.32
C ILE A 44 34.21 11.67 7.35
N ARG A 45 35.46 11.90 6.93
CA ARG A 45 36.24 10.98 6.10
C ARG A 45 37.69 10.90 6.59
N SER A 46 37.95 10.01 7.55
CA SER A 46 39.30 9.75 8.06
C SER A 46 39.49 8.34 8.63
N CYS A 47 39.40 7.31 7.79
CA CYS A 47 40.00 6.00 8.05
C CYS A 47 40.83 5.55 6.82
N PRO A 48 42.08 5.07 7.00
CA PRO A 48 42.94 4.67 5.90
C PRO A 48 42.60 3.26 5.37
N PRO A 49 42.96 2.94 4.12
CA PRO A 49 42.75 1.59 3.59
C PRO A 49 43.66 0.57 4.30
N PHE A 50 43.09 -0.59 4.67
CA PHE A 50 43.83 -1.68 5.31
C PHE A 50 44.97 -2.21 4.41
N SER A 51 46.20 -2.18 4.92
CA SER A 51 47.38 -2.67 4.23
C SER A 51 47.62 -4.15 4.51
N ASN A 52 47.31 -5.03 3.56
CA ASN A 52 47.69 -6.44 3.67
C ASN A 52 49.21 -6.64 3.52
N ARG A 53 49.86 -6.99 4.64
CA ARG A 53 51.04 -7.86 4.71
C ARG A 53 50.74 -8.92 5.78
N GLY A 54 51.08 -10.19 5.61
CA GLY A 54 51.68 -10.86 4.47
C GLY A 54 52.10 -12.28 4.90
N TYR A 55 52.22 -13.21 3.95
CA TYR A 55 52.85 -14.51 4.16
C TYR A 55 53.42 -14.98 2.81
N ASP A 56 54.65 -15.50 2.81
CA ASP A 56 55.50 -15.54 1.62
C ASP A 56 55.45 -16.86 0.83
N ASP A 57 55.64 -16.70 -0.48
CA ASP A 57 56.25 -17.58 -1.50
C ASP A 57 56.22 -19.13 -1.40
N ALA A 58 55.74 -19.76 -2.48
CA ALA A 58 56.27 -21.03 -3.01
C ALA A 58 55.97 -21.31 -4.51
N ASP A 59 56.57 -20.52 -5.43
CA ASP A 59 56.92 -20.88 -6.83
C ASP A 59 55.82 -21.42 -7.81
N GLY A 60 56.13 -21.72 -9.08
CA GLY A 60 55.30 -22.64 -9.92
C GLY A 60 55.29 -22.49 -11.45
N THR A 61 55.26 -21.27 -12.01
CA THR A 61 55.36 -20.94 -13.47
C THR A 61 54.20 -21.32 -14.44
N ARG A 62 54.25 -20.71 -15.66
CA ARG A 62 53.60 -21.08 -16.97
C ARG A 62 52.13 -20.74 -17.30
N ARG A 63 51.98 -19.71 -18.17
CA ARG A 63 51.06 -19.66 -19.35
C ARG A 63 51.75 -20.35 -20.57
N PRO A 64 51.17 -20.55 -21.81
CA PRO A 64 50.04 -19.82 -22.45
C PRO A 64 49.09 -20.54 -23.48
N ASN A 65 48.01 -19.83 -23.86
CA ASN A 65 47.30 -19.70 -25.15
C ASN A 65 47.22 -20.83 -26.22
N ARG A 66 45.97 -21.14 -26.68
CA ARG A 66 45.41 -21.10 -28.08
C ARG A 66 43.95 -21.65 -28.08
N LEU A 67 42.92 -21.12 -28.78
CA LEU A 67 42.63 -21.01 -30.24
C LEU A 67 42.55 -22.40 -30.93
N ARG A 68 41.52 -22.84 -31.72
CA ARG A 68 40.64 -22.13 -32.69
C ARG A 68 39.54 -23.06 -33.32
N ARG A 69 38.42 -22.49 -33.86
CA ARG A 69 37.51 -23.00 -34.97
C ARG A 69 36.58 -24.23 -34.67
N ARG A 70 35.31 -24.36 -35.15
CA ARG A 70 34.65 -24.35 -36.51
C ARG A 70 35.08 -25.55 -37.40
N LYS A 71 34.24 -26.27 -38.19
CA LYS A 71 32.82 -26.21 -38.72
C LYS A 71 32.33 -27.71 -38.88
N ALA A 72 31.20 -28.21 -39.46
CA ALA A 72 30.05 -27.72 -40.26
C ALA A 72 28.87 -28.75 -40.36
N GLU A 73 27.73 -28.34 -40.98
CA GLU A 73 26.92 -28.94 -42.11
C GLU A 73 26.98 -30.47 -42.43
N GLU A 74 25.96 -31.17 -42.98
CA GLU A 74 24.57 -30.84 -43.44
C GLU A 74 23.65 -32.11 -43.58
N ASP A 75 22.43 -31.91 -44.14
CA ASP A 75 21.25 -32.81 -44.36
C ASP A 75 21.44 -33.81 -45.57
N PRO A 76 20.45 -34.57 -46.16
CA PRO A 76 19.00 -34.71 -45.91
C PRO A 76 18.31 -36.11 -46.05
N SER A 77 17.00 -36.15 -45.71
CA SER A 77 15.85 -36.88 -46.32
C SER A 77 15.92 -38.35 -46.85
N ASP A 78 14.89 -39.16 -46.52
CA ASP A 78 13.84 -39.62 -47.49
C ASP A 78 12.60 -40.20 -46.73
N SER A 79 11.70 -40.89 -47.44
CA SER A 79 10.27 -41.08 -47.15
C SER A 79 9.82 -42.56 -47.19
N GLY A 80 8.59 -42.86 -46.73
CA GLY A 80 8.00 -44.21 -46.87
C GLY A 80 6.67 -44.43 -46.15
N SER A 81 5.61 -44.80 -46.89
CA SER A 81 4.25 -44.98 -46.37
C SER A 81 3.72 -46.42 -46.54
N ARG A 82 2.88 -46.90 -45.62
CA ARG A 82 1.80 -47.89 -45.86
C ARG A 82 0.86 -48.05 -44.65
N ALA A 83 -0.26 -48.76 -44.86
CA ALA A 83 -1.43 -48.78 -43.96
C ALA A 83 -2.09 -50.18 -43.85
N LEU A 84 -3.23 -50.25 -43.14
CA LEU A 84 -4.23 -51.34 -42.99
C LEU A 84 -3.99 -52.39 -41.87
N ASN A 85 -4.78 -52.35 -40.78
CA ASN A 85 -6.03 -53.15 -40.64
C ASN A 85 -6.73 -53.02 -39.26
N ARG A 86 -8.04 -53.33 -39.25
CA ARG A 86 -8.96 -53.55 -38.09
C ARG A 86 -9.13 -55.10 -37.87
N PRO A 87 -9.87 -55.67 -36.86
CA PRO A 87 -11.10 -55.14 -36.23
C PRO A 87 -11.49 -55.57 -34.75
N ASN A 88 -12.66 -55.04 -34.31
CA ASN A 88 -13.69 -55.57 -33.38
C ASN A 88 -13.49 -55.74 -31.83
N HIS A 89 -14.32 -54.96 -31.09
CA HIS A 89 -15.32 -55.27 -30.02
C HIS A 89 -15.55 -56.72 -29.52
N PRO A 90 -16.31 -56.96 -28.40
CA PRO A 90 -17.15 -56.08 -27.53
C PRO A 90 -16.75 -56.17 -26.01
N THR A 91 -17.46 -55.73 -24.94
CA THR A 91 -18.90 -55.71 -24.56
C THR A 91 -19.25 -54.63 -23.50
N SER A 92 -20.55 -54.47 -23.22
CA SER A 92 -21.14 -53.55 -22.24
C SER A 92 -21.84 -54.28 -21.08
N ARG A 93 -22.21 -53.56 -20.00
CA ARG A 93 -23.34 -53.90 -19.12
C ARG A 93 -23.98 -52.65 -18.51
N ALA A 94 -25.32 -52.61 -18.51
CA ALA A 94 -26.17 -51.73 -17.70
C ALA A 94 -26.69 -52.52 -16.46
N PHE A 95 -27.55 -52.05 -15.56
CA PHE A 95 -28.88 -51.42 -15.75
C PHE A 95 -29.30 -50.58 -14.52
N SER A 96 -30.45 -49.92 -14.62
CA SER A 96 -31.10 -49.08 -13.58
C SER A 96 -31.79 -49.87 -12.46
N LEU A 97 -32.28 -49.18 -11.42
CA LEU A 97 -33.68 -49.30 -10.96
C LEU A 97 -34.11 -48.23 -9.92
N SER A 98 -35.43 -48.03 -9.85
CA SER A 98 -36.27 -47.29 -8.88
C SER A 98 -37.71 -47.86 -9.06
N PRO A 99 -38.79 -47.51 -8.31
CA PRO A 99 -38.98 -46.46 -7.28
C PRO A 99 -39.83 -46.92 -6.06
N ARG A 100 -40.55 -45.98 -5.42
CA ARG A 100 -41.65 -46.05 -4.40
C ARG A 100 -41.24 -45.73 -2.95
N VAL A 101 -42.04 -45.14 -2.05
CA VAL A 101 -43.22 -44.22 -1.99
C VAL A 101 -43.89 -44.44 -0.61
N GLY A 102 -44.24 -43.36 0.11
CA GLY A 102 -44.92 -43.39 1.42
C GLY A 102 -44.39 -42.24 2.33
N VAL A 103 -45.04 -41.09 2.59
CA VAL A 103 -46.43 -40.67 2.94
C VAL A 103 -46.55 -40.37 4.44
N SER A 104 -47.29 -39.30 4.79
CA SER A 104 -47.61 -38.76 6.15
C SER A 104 -46.49 -37.96 6.86
N SER A 105 -46.76 -36.91 7.66
CA SER A 105 -47.95 -36.02 7.76
C SER A 105 -47.66 -34.73 8.57
N GLU A 106 -48.37 -33.64 8.24
CA GLU A 106 -48.76 -32.45 9.04
C GLU A 106 -47.95 -32.03 10.31
N ARG A 107 -47.53 -30.74 10.40
CA ARG A 107 -48.16 -29.67 11.23
C ARG A 107 -47.38 -28.33 11.22
N SER A 108 -48.03 -27.28 11.74
CA SER A 108 -47.65 -25.84 11.80
C SER A 108 -48.69 -25.12 12.71
N PRO A 109 -48.58 -23.85 13.19
CA PRO A 109 -47.43 -22.92 13.37
C PRO A 109 -47.29 -22.38 14.83
N ALA A 110 -46.42 -21.37 15.04
CA ALA A 110 -46.35 -20.43 16.19
C ALA A 110 -45.96 -21.01 17.58
N ALA A 111 -45.50 -20.23 18.57
CA ALA A 111 -45.14 -18.79 18.64
C ALA A 111 -43.64 -18.65 19.06
N GLU A 112 -43.03 -17.58 19.58
CA GLU A 112 -43.46 -16.40 20.38
C GLU A 112 -42.70 -15.12 19.98
N ALA A 113 -43.14 -13.97 20.51
CA ALA A 113 -42.46 -12.67 20.47
C ALA A 113 -42.54 -12.02 21.87
N GLU A 114 -41.85 -10.89 22.05
CA GLU A 114 -41.45 -10.35 23.38
C GLU A 114 -40.34 -11.23 24.02
N VAL A 115 -39.36 -10.72 24.77
CA VAL A 115 -39.26 -9.43 25.49
C VAL A 115 -38.08 -8.58 25.00
N LEU A 116 -38.28 -7.27 24.99
CA LEU A 116 -37.24 -6.24 24.91
C LEU A 116 -37.31 -5.36 26.17
N GLU A 117 -36.24 -4.63 26.47
CA GLU A 117 -36.11 -3.68 27.59
C GLU A 117 -36.17 -4.24 29.04
N THR A 118 -34.99 -4.53 29.60
CA THR A 118 -34.47 -3.70 30.70
C THR A 118 -32.96 -3.88 30.86
N ALA A 119 -32.25 -2.85 31.33
CA ALA A 119 -30.79 -2.81 31.38
C ALA A 119 -30.23 -3.32 32.72
N GLY A 120 -29.12 -4.08 32.66
CA GLY A 120 -28.35 -4.52 33.83
C GLY A 120 -26.88 -4.69 33.47
N ARG A 121 -25.98 -4.03 34.21
CA ARG A 121 -24.53 -4.05 33.98
C ARG A 121 -23.99 -5.49 34.04
N SER A 122 -23.44 -6.00 32.94
CA SER A 122 -22.52 -7.14 32.97
C SER A 122 -21.09 -6.64 33.08
N THR A 123 -20.40 -7.01 34.16
CA THR A 123 -18.94 -6.91 34.24
C THR A 123 -18.34 -8.00 33.36
N LEU A 124 -17.80 -7.63 32.21
CA LEU A 124 -16.85 -8.50 31.52
C LEU A 124 -15.59 -8.63 32.39
N GLY A 125 -15.03 -9.83 32.44
CA GLY A 125 -13.71 -10.07 33.05
C GLY A 125 -12.59 -9.45 32.20
N PRO A 126 -11.32 -9.63 32.61
CA PRO A 126 -10.17 -9.17 31.80
C PRO A 126 -10.27 -9.76 30.40
N ALA A 127 -10.05 -8.91 29.39
CA ALA A 127 -10.01 -9.35 28.01
C ALA A 127 -8.67 -10.05 27.77
N GLU A 128 -8.68 -11.22 27.13
CA GLU A 128 -7.45 -11.81 26.62
C GLU A 128 -6.81 -10.84 25.60
N PRO A 129 -5.46 -10.70 25.58
CA PRO A 129 -4.78 -9.87 24.61
C PRO A 129 -5.12 -10.30 23.18
N PRO A 130 -5.06 -9.39 22.19
CA PRO A 130 -5.50 -9.67 20.83
C PRO A 130 -4.72 -10.85 20.24
N LEU A 131 -5.42 -11.87 19.70
CA LEU A 131 -4.79 -13.13 19.25
C LEU A 131 -3.65 -12.98 18.21
N TRP A 132 -3.56 -11.87 17.48
CA TRP A 132 -2.46 -11.64 16.53
C TRP A 132 -1.19 -11.07 17.20
N ILE A 133 -1.23 -10.78 18.51
CA ILE A 133 -0.07 -10.54 19.38
C ILE A 133 0.23 -11.78 20.23
N THR A 134 -0.76 -12.64 20.53
CA THR A 134 -0.52 -13.83 21.38
C THR A 134 0.54 -14.75 20.76
N VAL A 135 1.70 -14.78 21.39
CA VAL A 135 2.60 -15.94 21.39
C VAL A 135 1.76 -17.16 21.76
N GLU A 136 1.97 -18.32 21.10
CA GLU A 136 1.29 -19.56 21.52
C GLU A 136 1.60 -19.81 23.01
N PRO A 137 0.60 -20.08 23.88
CA PRO A 137 0.82 -20.21 25.31
C PRO A 137 1.60 -21.49 25.64
N HIS A 138 2.93 -21.38 25.54
CA HIS A 138 3.85 -22.40 26.01
C HIS A 138 3.66 -22.59 27.54
N PRO A 139 3.67 -23.83 28.04
CA PRO A 139 3.39 -24.09 29.45
C PRO A 139 4.55 -23.56 30.31
N TYR A 140 4.30 -22.42 30.95
CA TYR A 140 5.22 -21.78 31.88
C TYR A 140 5.57 -22.76 33.01
N LYS A 141 6.79 -23.27 33.00
CA LYS A 141 7.34 -24.06 34.10
C LYS A 141 8.12 -23.15 35.01
N GLU A 142 7.65 -23.00 36.24
CA GLU A 142 8.42 -22.37 37.32
C GLU A 142 9.73 -23.12 37.54
N HIS A 143 10.83 -22.59 37.02
CA HIS A 143 12.17 -23.07 37.33
C HIS A 143 12.75 -22.22 38.46
N HIS A 144 12.78 -22.79 39.67
CA HIS A 144 13.47 -22.19 40.82
C HIS A 144 14.94 -21.90 40.49
N MET A 145 15.46 -20.77 40.98
CA MET A 145 16.85 -20.38 40.79
C MET A 145 17.84 -21.36 41.44
N THR A 146 18.61 -22.09 40.63
CA THR A 146 19.85 -22.75 41.07
C THR A 146 20.93 -22.70 39.98
N THR A 147 21.94 -21.87 40.23
CA THR A 147 23.35 -22.03 39.80
C THR A 147 23.67 -22.58 38.39
N THR A 148 23.96 -21.65 37.47
CA THR A 148 25.03 -21.76 36.46
C THR A 148 25.19 -23.10 35.71
N GLU A 149 24.39 -23.28 34.66
CA GLU A 149 24.74 -24.10 33.50
C GLU A 149 25.11 -23.20 32.30
N PRO A 150 25.87 -23.67 31.30
CA PRO A 150 26.37 -22.82 30.22
C PRO A 150 25.25 -22.28 29.33
N THR A 151 25.44 -21.05 28.87
CA THR A 151 24.56 -20.26 28.00
C THR A 151 23.72 -21.10 27.02
N THR A 152 22.39 -21.01 27.14
CA THR A 152 21.51 -21.27 25.99
C THR A 152 21.94 -20.36 24.86
N ALA A 153 22.21 -20.94 23.68
CA ALA A 153 22.70 -20.19 22.53
C ALA A 153 21.74 -19.05 22.15
N ASP A 154 22.27 -17.97 21.55
CA ASP A 154 21.50 -16.76 21.22
C ASP A 154 20.57 -16.95 20.00
N VAL A 155 19.72 -17.98 20.06
CA VAL A 155 18.90 -18.49 18.96
C VAL A 155 17.43 -18.12 19.20
N PRO A 156 16.69 -17.66 18.18
CA PRO A 156 15.28 -17.30 18.33
C PRO A 156 14.37 -18.50 18.69
N PRO A 157 13.25 -18.27 19.39
CA PRO A 157 12.73 -16.97 19.81
C PRO A 157 13.39 -16.46 21.10
N HIS A 158 13.81 -15.20 21.10
CA HIS A 158 14.28 -14.48 22.28
C HIS A 158 13.09 -14.07 23.16
N ASP A 159 13.30 -14.09 24.48
CA ASP A 159 12.30 -13.73 25.49
C ASP A 159 11.86 -12.25 25.40
N PRO A 160 10.56 -11.91 25.55
CA PRO A 160 10.05 -10.54 25.47
C PRO A 160 10.74 -9.54 26.40
N ALA A 161 11.02 -9.90 27.66
CA ALA A 161 11.70 -9.02 28.61
C ALA A 161 13.13 -8.74 28.15
N ARG A 162 13.86 -9.77 27.72
CA ARG A 162 15.21 -9.62 27.15
C ARG A 162 15.22 -8.70 25.92
N VAL A 163 14.20 -8.77 25.06
CA VAL A 163 14.08 -7.87 23.90
C VAL A 163 13.85 -6.42 24.36
N VAL A 164 12.95 -6.20 25.32
CA VAL A 164 12.61 -4.86 25.82
C VAL A 164 13.79 -4.21 26.56
N GLU A 165 14.47 -4.95 27.44
CA GLU A 165 15.61 -4.45 28.23
C GLU A 165 16.85 -4.11 27.40
N ALA A 166 17.04 -4.77 26.25
CA ALA A 166 18.23 -4.57 25.41
C ALA A 166 18.32 -3.16 24.80
N PRO A 167 19.55 -2.62 24.58
CA PRO A 167 19.75 -1.39 23.82
C PRO A 167 19.16 -1.49 22.41
N PHE A 168 18.69 -0.36 21.87
CA PHE A 168 18.01 -0.28 20.57
C PHE A 168 18.59 -1.15 19.43
N PRO A 169 19.91 -1.21 19.15
CA PRO A 169 20.48 -2.13 18.14
C PRO A 169 20.17 -3.61 18.38
N ASP A 170 20.34 -4.11 19.60
CA ASP A 170 20.12 -5.51 19.97
C ASP A 170 18.63 -5.83 20.15
N ARG A 171 17.84 -4.90 20.70
CA ARG A 171 16.36 -4.96 20.69
C ARG A 171 15.84 -5.16 19.28
N LEU A 172 16.35 -4.37 18.33
CA LEU A 172 15.96 -4.47 16.92
C LEU A 172 16.45 -5.77 16.29
N ARG A 173 17.70 -6.18 16.53
CA ARG A 173 18.23 -7.47 16.07
C ARG A 173 17.33 -8.63 16.49
N MET A 174 17.09 -8.76 17.79
CA MET A 174 16.26 -9.85 18.34
C MET A 174 14.80 -9.77 17.86
N ALA A 175 14.21 -8.57 17.70
CA ALA A 175 12.88 -8.42 17.14
C ALA A 175 12.81 -8.86 15.66
N CYS A 176 13.81 -8.52 14.85
CA CYS A 176 13.94 -9.00 13.47
C CYS A 176 14.10 -10.54 13.41
N GLN A 177 14.90 -11.12 14.32
CA GLN A 177 15.12 -12.56 14.39
C GLN A 177 13.87 -13.32 14.89
N ASN A 178 13.14 -12.79 15.90
CA ASN A 178 11.84 -13.31 16.34
C ASN A 178 10.76 -13.25 15.25
N TRP A 179 10.76 -12.19 14.44
CA TRP A 179 9.90 -12.08 13.27
C TRP A 179 10.25 -13.14 12.21
N ALA A 180 11.54 -13.35 11.93
CA ALA A 180 12.00 -14.35 10.97
C ALA A 180 11.69 -15.80 11.38
N HIS A 181 11.68 -16.08 12.69
CA HIS A 181 11.28 -17.37 13.26
C HIS A 181 9.76 -17.65 13.13
N SER A 182 8.94 -16.62 13.23
CA SER A 182 7.50 -16.75 13.51
C SER A 182 6.60 -16.67 12.27
N SER A 183 5.29 -16.71 12.48
CA SER A 183 4.27 -16.47 11.45
C SER A 183 3.32 -15.38 11.96
N PRO A 184 3.64 -14.09 11.78
CA PRO A 184 2.92 -12.99 12.42
C PRO A 184 1.41 -12.93 12.12
N ASN A 185 0.99 -13.35 10.92
CA ASN A 185 -0.42 -13.34 10.56
C ASN A 185 -1.07 -14.68 10.90
N LEU A 186 -2.14 -14.68 11.70
CA LEU A 186 -2.89 -15.89 12.03
C LEU A 186 -3.83 -16.39 10.92
N PRO A 187 -4.04 -17.71 10.79
CA PRO A 187 -5.10 -18.28 9.93
C PRO A 187 -6.52 -17.80 10.28
N SER A 188 -6.80 -17.54 11.57
CA SER A 188 -8.09 -17.02 12.03
C SER A 188 -8.33 -15.58 11.56
N LEU A 189 -7.30 -14.73 11.62
CA LEU A 189 -7.34 -13.37 11.08
C LEU A 189 -7.55 -13.40 9.56
N MET A 190 -6.87 -14.31 8.85
CA MET A 190 -7.09 -14.51 7.42
C MET A 190 -8.55 -14.89 7.11
N ALA A 191 -9.12 -15.85 7.84
CA ALA A 191 -10.49 -16.31 7.61
C ALA A 191 -11.52 -15.18 7.77
N LEU A 192 -11.32 -14.27 8.73
CA LEU A 192 -12.11 -13.05 8.91
C LEU A 192 -12.03 -12.12 7.68
N TYR A 193 -10.84 -11.88 7.13
CA TYR A 193 -10.67 -11.05 5.94
C TYR A 193 -11.23 -11.73 4.67
N TRP A 194 -11.07 -13.05 4.51
CA TRP A 194 -11.71 -13.79 3.43
C TRP A 194 -13.25 -13.74 3.53
N ALA A 195 -13.82 -13.85 4.74
CA ALA A 195 -15.26 -13.66 4.95
C ALA A 195 -15.73 -12.24 4.57
N LYS A 196 -14.97 -11.20 4.95
CA LYS A 196 -15.18 -9.82 4.47
C LYS A 196 -15.21 -9.76 2.93
N TYR A 197 -14.26 -10.40 2.25
CA TYR A 197 -14.17 -10.32 0.79
C TYR A 197 -15.29 -11.10 0.08
N PHE A 198 -15.51 -12.36 0.42
CA PHE A 198 -16.50 -13.19 -0.27
C PHE A 198 -17.94 -12.83 0.08
N PHE A 199 -18.27 -12.54 1.34
CA PHE A 199 -19.65 -12.27 1.74
C PHE A 199 -20.00 -10.78 1.73
N VAL A 200 -19.06 -9.88 2.03
CA VAL A 200 -19.35 -8.44 2.16
C VAL A 200 -18.97 -7.66 0.89
N LEU A 201 -17.76 -7.79 0.35
CA LEU A 201 -17.40 -7.12 -0.91
C LEU A 201 -18.18 -7.71 -2.10
N ILE A 202 -18.03 -9.02 -2.35
CA ILE A 202 -18.63 -9.69 -3.52
C ILE A 202 -20.14 -9.91 -3.32
N GLY A 203 -20.58 -10.28 -2.12
CA GLY A 203 -22.01 -10.46 -1.83
C GLY A 203 -22.83 -9.17 -1.95
N ILE A 204 -22.32 -8.02 -1.49
CA ILE A 204 -23.04 -6.74 -1.65
C ILE A 204 -22.94 -6.23 -3.10
N TRP A 205 -21.86 -6.52 -3.84
CA TRP A 205 -21.83 -6.27 -5.29
C TRP A 205 -22.91 -7.06 -6.04
N ALA A 206 -23.10 -8.34 -5.72
CA ALA A 206 -24.17 -9.16 -6.28
C ALA A 206 -25.57 -8.59 -5.94
N PHE A 207 -25.75 -8.04 -4.74
CA PHE A 207 -26.96 -7.30 -4.36
C PHE A 207 -27.16 -6.02 -5.20
N TRP A 208 -26.12 -5.23 -5.48
CA TRP A 208 -26.23 -4.10 -6.42
C TRP A 208 -26.58 -4.53 -7.85
N CYS A 209 -26.06 -5.68 -8.28
CA CYS A 209 -26.42 -6.27 -9.59
C CYS A 209 -27.87 -6.77 -9.62
N SER A 210 -28.48 -7.11 -8.49
CA SER A 210 -29.90 -7.54 -8.45
C SER A 210 -30.91 -6.44 -8.73
N PHE A 211 -30.46 -5.18 -8.85
CA PHE A 211 -31.28 -4.07 -9.35
C PHE A 211 -31.24 -3.91 -10.87
N ASN A 212 -30.37 -4.62 -11.60
CA ASN A 212 -30.26 -4.50 -13.07
C ASN A 212 -31.58 -4.89 -13.75
N ALA A 213 -31.95 -4.21 -14.83
CA ALA A 213 -33.25 -4.39 -15.50
C ALA A 213 -33.56 -5.87 -15.86
N ASP A 214 -32.60 -6.55 -16.49
CA ASP A 214 -32.72 -7.94 -16.93
C ASP A 214 -32.03 -8.94 -15.98
N TYR A 215 -32.06 -8.71 -14.67
CA TYR A 215 -31.37 -9.60 -13.71
C TYR A 215 -31.96 -11.02 -13.68
N PRO A 216 -31.20 -12.07 -14.10
CA PRO A 216 -31.70 -13.45 -14.22
C PRO A 216 -31.80 -14.20 -12.89
N GLY A 217 -31.39 -13.58 -11.78
CA GLY A 217 -31.37 -14.18 -10.45
C GLY A 217 -29.99 -14.65 -10.00
N PHE A 218 -29.78 -14.70 -8.68
CA PHE A 218 -28.46 -14.86 -8.06
C PHE A 218 -27.68 -16.10 -8.54
N PHE A 219 -28.34 -17.25 -8.67
CA PHE A 219 -27.71 -18.51 -9.07
C PHE A 219 -27.32 -18.58 -10.56
N GLN A 220 -27.86 -17.71 -11.41
CA GLN A 220 -27.50 -17.59 -12.83
C GLN A 220 -26.19 -16.79 -13.00
N PHE A 221 -25.16 -17.14 -12.25
CA PHE A 221 -23.93 -16.33 -12.07
C PHE A 221 -23.27 -15.93 -13.39
N SER A 222 -23.15 -16.87 -14.34
CA SER A 222 -22.55 -16.60 -15.66
C SER A 222 -23.35 -15.63 -16.53
N GLU A 223 -24.66 -15.48 -16.29
CA GLU A 223 -25.55 -14.62 -17.08
C GLU A 223 -25.57 -13.17 -16.56
N TRP A 224 -25.29 -12.94 -15.27
CA TRP A 224 -25.25 -11.58 -14.70
C TRP A 224 -23.85 -11.06 -14.41
N ALA A 225 -22.94 -11.89 -13.87
CA ALA A 225 -21.70 -11.40 -13.25
C ALA A 225 -20.72 -10.78 -14.25
N PHE A 226 -20.70 -11.23 -15.50
CA PHE A 226 -19.78 -10.75 -16.54
C PHE A 226 -20.43 -9.76 -17.52
N THR A 227 -21.64 -9.28 -17.22
CA THR A 227 -22.30 -8.22 -18.01
C THR A 227 -21.62 -6.87 -17.84
N GLY A 228 -21.74 -5.99 -18.86
CA GLY A 228 -21.27 -4.62 -18.78
C GLY A 228 -21.85 -3.85 -17.58
N GLU A 229 -23.13 -4.05 -17.25
CA GLU A 229 -23.76 -3.43 -16.07
C GLU A 229 -23.15 -3.91 -14.75
N ALA A 230 -22.87 -5.21 -14.62
CA ALA A 230 -22.20 -5.75 -13.44
C ALA A 230 -20.78 -5.19 -13.29
N PHE A 231 -20.04 -5.01 -14.39
CA PHE A 231 -18.72 -4.38 -14.38
C PHE A 231 -18.78 -2.90 -14.01
N LYS A 232 -19.69 -2.12 -14.62
CA LYS A 232 -19.92 -0.69 -14.29
C LYS A 232 -20.25 -0.53 -12.80
N LYS A 233 -21.15 -1.37 -12.26
CA LYS A 233 -21.48 -1.40 -10.82
C LYS A 233 -20.32 -1.87 -9.95
N ALA A 234 -19.45 -2.77 -10.43
CA ALA A 234 -18.24 -3.15 -9.70
C ALA A 234 -17.32 -1.93 -9.47
N MET A 235 -17.07 -1.11 -10.51
CA MET A 235 -16.21 0.07 -10.39
C MET A 235 -16.76 1.10 -9.39
N VAL A 236 -18.06 1.39 -9.51
CA VAL A 236 -18.77 2.31 -8.61
C VAL A 236 -18.77 1.78 -7.17
N TRP A 237 -18.99 0.48 -6.99
CA TRP A 237 -18.96 -0.15 -5.67
C TRP A 237 -17.58 -0.12 -5.04
N SER A 238 -16.52 -0.49 -5.77
CA SER A 238 -15.14 -0.46 -5.26
C SER A 238 -14.69 0.95 -4.84
N MET A 239 -15.10 1.99 -5.59
CA MET A 239 -14.86 3.38 -5.20
C MET A 239 -15.66 3.78 -3.93
N CYS A 240 -16.93 3.39 -3.87
CA CYS A 240 -17.80 3.67 -2.72
C CYS A 240 -17.32 2.96 -1.43
N TRP A 241 -16.84 1.71 -1.56
CA TRP A 241 -16.25 0.86 -0.54
C TRP A 241 -15.00 1.46 0.10
N GLU A 242 -14.05 1.93 -0.71
CA GLU A 242 -12.85 2.62 -0.23
C GLU A 242 -13.21 3.95 0.44
N LEU A 243 -14.13 4.74 -0.15
CA LEU A 243 -14.56 6.03 0.42
C LEU A 243 -15.36 5.89 1.72
N PHE A 244 -16.05 4.77 1.97
CA PHE A 244 -16.58 4.43 3.29
C PHE A 244 -15.48 4.01 4.29
N GLY A 245 -14.30 3.61 3.81
CA GLY A 245 -13.19 3.09 4.61
C GLY A 245 -13.22 1.58 4.80
N PHE A 246 -14.03 0.85 4.05
CA PHE A 246 -14.16 -0.60 4.15
C PHE A 246 -13.02 -1.37 3.46
N GLY A 247 -12.28 -0.74 2.55
CA GLY A 247 -11.09 -1.32 1.90
C GLY A 247 -9.87 -1.36 2.82
N CYS A 248 -8.78 -0.68 2.43
CA CYS A 248 -7.55 -0.61 3.24
C CYS A 248 -7.70 0.21 4.53
N GLY A 249 -8.85 0.83 4.76
CA GLY A 249 -9.17 1.51 6.02
C GLY A 249 -9.63 0.57 7.14
N TRP A 250 -9.66 -0.76 6.95
CA TRP A 250 -10.44 -1.68 7.78
C TRP A 250 -9.65 -2.77 8.52
N GLY A 251 -9.89 -2.90 9.82
CA GLY A 251 -9.53 -4.00 10.72
C GLY A 251 -8.05 -4.10 11.14
N PRO A 252 -7.69 -5.15 11.89
CA PRO A 252 -6.37 -5.28 12.54
C PRO A 252 -5.17 -5.23 11.59
N MET A 253 -5.27 -5.74 10.36
CA MET A 253 -4.18 -5.67 9.37
C MET A 253 -3.83 -4.25 8.92
N ASN A 254 -4.69 -3.28 9.23
CA ASN A 254 -4.50 -1.85 8.97
C ASN A 254 -4.40 -1.06 10.30
N ALA A 255 -3.91 -1.74 11.35
CA ALA A 255 -3.61 -1.20 12.68
C ALA A 255 -4.81 -0.56 13.42
N ARG A 256 -6.00 -1.13 13.22
CA ARG A 256 -7.27 -0.70 13.80
C ARG A 256 -7.93 -1.86 14.54
N TYR A 257 -7.91 -1.78 15.86
CA TYR A 257 -8.31 -2.86 16.76
C TYR A 257 -9.60 -2.49 17.50
N GLU A 258 -9.64 -1.29 18.10
CA GLU A 258 -10.86 -0.72 18.69
C GLU A 258 -11.83 -0.24 17.60
N THR A 259 -11.35 0.69 16.76
CA THR A 259 -12.18 1.46 15.84
C THR A 259 -11.95 1.00 14.41
N TRP A 260 -12.48 -0.20 14.15
CA TRP A 260 -12.25 -1.05 12.96
C TRP A 260 -12.13 -0.32 11.62
N PHE A 261 -12.84 0.79 11.40
CA PHE A 261 -12.62 1.63 10.22
C PHE A 261 -12.82 3.11 10.54
N GLY A 262 -12.06 3.95 9.83
CA GLY A 262 -12.23 5.39 9.75
C GLY A 262 -13.15 5.78 8.58
N GLY A 263 -12.56 6.18 7.46
CA GLY A 263 -13.30 6.51 6.23
C GLY A 263 -14.44 7.49 6.48
N ILE A 264 -15.69 7.09 6.24
CA ILE A 264 -16.88 7.92 6.51
C ILE A 264 -16.96 8.46 7.93
N ARG A 265 -16.51 7.69 8.94
CA ARG A 265 -16.48 8.13 10.35
C ARG A 265 -15.49 9.28 10.60
N HIS A 266 -14.61 9.56 9.65
CA HIS A 266 -13.68 10.69 9.68
C HIS A 266 -14.09 11.76 8.65
N PHE A 267 -14.26 11.38 7.38
CA PHE A 267 -14.55 12.31 6.28
C PHE A 267 -15.89 13.05 6.43
N ALA A 268 -16.91 12.42 7.03
CA ALA A 268 -18.20 13.08 7.30
C ALA A 268 -18.23 13.94 8.57
N ARG A 269 -17.09 14.17 9.26
CA ARG A 269 -17.02 14.99 10.48
C ARG A 269 -16.29 16.30 10.23
N THR A 270 -16.94 17.42 10.51
CA THR A 270 -16.29 18.75 10.52
C THR A 270 -15.22 18.85 11.62
N GLY A 271 -14.19 19.66 11.41
CA GLY A 271 -13.05 19.85 12.33
C GLY A 271 -11.97 18.76 12.28
N THR A 272 -12.17 17.70 11.49
CA THR A 272 -11.16 16.66 11.23
C THR A 272 -10.06 17.16 10.29
N ILE A 273 -8.82 16.64 10.39
CA ILE A 273 -7.68 17.12 9.58
C ILE A 273 -7.81 16.70 8.11
N LYS A 274 -7.56 17.64 7.19
CA LYS A 274 -7.51 17.41 5.74
C LYS A 274 -6.24 18.00 5.13
N LEU A 275 -5.88 17.55 3.93
CA LEU A 275 -4.68 18.00 3.21
C LEU A 275 -5.08 18.67 1.87
N PRO A 276 -5.49 19.95 1.89
CA PRO A 276 -5.96 20.66 0.71
C PRO A 276 -4.82 20.88 -0.30
N LEU A 277 -5.14 20.92 -1.59
CA LEU A 277 -4.16 21.26 -2.63
C LEU A 277 -3.73 22.74 -2.54
N PHE A 278 -4.69 23.63 -2.27
CA PHE A 278 -4.48 25.08 -2.20
C PHE A 278 -4.60 25.60 -0.76
N ARG A 279 -3.66 25.21 0.11
CA ARG A 279 -3.64 25.65 1.52
C ARG A 279 -3.61 27.18 1.63
N GLY A 280 -4.40 27.74 2.55
CA GLY A 280 -4.53 29.17 2.80
C GLY A 280 -5.58 29.90 1.94
N VAL A 281 -6.11 29.28 0.88
CA VAL A 281 -7.23 29.87 0.12
C VAL A 281 -8.51 29.92 0.98
N PRO A 282 -9.27 31.02 1.02
CA PRO A 282 -10.53 31.10 1.77
C PRO A 282 -11.51 29.98 1.42
N LEU A 283 -12.29 29.54 2.41
CA LEU A 283 -13.29 28.46 2.35
C LEU A 283 -12.74 27.04 2.03
N ILE A 284 -11.75 26.88 1.15
CA ILE A 284 -11.27 25.56 0.69
C ILE A 284 -9.90 25.15 1.24
N GLY A 285 -9.04 26.11 1.58
CA GLY A 285 -7.62 25.89 1.92
C GLY A 285 -7.30 25.72 3.40
N GLY A 286 -8.29 25.54 4.27
CA GLY A 286 -8.07 25.28 5.70
C GLY A 286 -7.59 23.86 5.98
N ASP A 287 -6.82 23.68 7.07
CA ASP A 287 -6.26 22.38 7.47
C ASP A 287 -7.30 21.43 8.13
N THR A 288 -8.52 21.92 8.39
CA THR A 288 -9.63 21.12 8.92
C THR A 288 -10.84 21.13 7.99
N ARG A 289 -11.59 20.02 7.93
CA ARG A 289 -12.82 19.89 7.13
C ARG A 289 -13.92 20.80 7.68
N ASN A 290 -14.48 21.65 6.85
CA ASN A 290 -15.67 22.44 7.17
C ASN A 290 -16.95 21.81 6.58
N ALA A 291 -18.08 22.51 6.69
CA ALA A 291 -19.38 22.01 6.23
C ALA A 291 -19.46 21.78 4.70
N LEU A 292 -18.70 22.54 3.90
CA LEU A 292 -18.62 22.33 2.44
C LEU A 292 -17.88 21.04 2.12
N ASP A 293 -16.72 20.81 2.76
CA ASP A 293 -15.92 19.59 2.57
C ASP A 293 -16.74 18.33 2.90
N VAL A 294 -17.40 18.35 4.06
CA VAL A 294 -18.28 17.26 4.52
C VAL A 294 -19.49 17.09 3.59
N GLY A 295 -20.11 18.18 3.14
CA GLY A 295 -21.27 18.15 2.26
C GLY A 295 -20.97 17.57 0.88
N LEU A 296 -19.83 17.93 0.28
CA LEU A 296 -19.42 17.43 -1.04
C LEU A 296 -18.93 15.97 -0.98
N TYR A 297 -18.31 15.54 0.11
CA TYR A 297 -18.01 14.13 0.36
C TYR A 297 -19.30 13.30 0.51
N LEU A 298 -20.25 13.75 1.34
CA LEU A 298 -21.53 13.03 1.54
C LEU A 298 -22.39 13.01 0.27
N LEU A 299 -22.43 14.10 -0.49
CA LEU A 299 -23.12 14.15 -1.79
C LEU A 299 -22.52 13.13 -2.77
N ASN A 300 -21.20 12.98 -2.79
CA ASN A 300 -20.53 11.97 -3.62
C ASN A 300 -20.95 10.54 -3.23
N GLN A 301 -20.94 10.21 -1.93
CA GLN A 301 -21.40 8.88 -1.47
C GLN A 301 -22.88 8.62 -1.82
N ILE A 302 -23.75 9.63 -1.69
CA ILE A 302 -25.18 9.52 -2.04
C ILE A 302 -25.36 9.28 -3.56
N LEU A 303 -24.58 9.95 -4.41
CA LEU A 303 -24.67 9.77 -5.86
C LEU A 303 -24.04 8.46 -6.34
N LEU A 304 -22.93 8.00 -5.75
CA LEU A 304 -22.39 6.66 -5.99
C LEU A 304 -23.41 5.57 -5.61
N LEU A 305 -24.09 5.69 -4.47
CA LEU A 305 -25.19 4.78 -4.09
C LEU A 305 -26.37 4.86 -5.07
N ARG A 306 -26.74 6.06 -5.54
CA ARG A 306 -27.80 6.23 -6.55
C ARG A 306 -27.50 5.49 -7.85
N VAL A 307 -26.23 5.45 -8.29
CA VAL A 307 -25.81 4.67 -9.46
C VAL A 307 -25.97 3.16 -9.23
N LEU A 308 -25.65 2.66 -8.03
CA LEU A 308 -25.75 1.23 -7.69
C LEU A 308 -27.21 0.75 -7.62
N PHE A 309 -28.14 1.61 -7.20
CA PHE A 309 -29.59 1.35 -7.22
C PHE A 309 -30.25 1.50 -8.60
N ALA A 310 -29.57 2.05 -9.61
CA ALA A 310 -30.16 2.23 -10.93
C ALA A 310 -30.28 0.89 -11.69
N PRO A 311 -31.33 0.66 -12.51
CA PRO A 311 -31.42 -0.53 -13.37
C PRO A 311 -30.38 -0.57 -14.49
N GLU A 312 -29.91 0.60 -14.91
CA GLU A 312 -28.90 0.84 -15.93
C GLU A 312 -27.94 1.95 -15.45
N VAL A 313 -26.64 1.77 -15.64
CA VAL A 313 -25.62 2.77 -15.31
C VAL A 313 -25.39 3.69 -16.50
N THR A 314 -26.06 4.84 -16.50
CA THR A 314 -25.96 5.87 -17.55
C THR A 314 -24.91 6.94 -17.23
N ALA A 315 -24.49 7.70 -18.26
CA ALA A 315 -23.51 8.77 -18.09
C ALA A 315 -24.01 9.93 -17.21
N GLU A 316 -25.30 10.22 -17.20
CA GLU A 316 -25.91 11.29 -16.38
C GLU A 316 -25.84 10.97 -14.88
N LEU A 317 -25.75 9.68 -14.53
CA LEU A 317 -25.54 9.20 -13.17
C LEU A 317 -24.05 9.23 -12.78
N LEU A 318 -23.16 8.90 -13.71
CA LEU A 318 -21.71 8.84 -13.46
C LEU A 318 -21.02 10.21 -13.49
N LEU A 319 -21.37 11.11 -14.42
CA LEU A 319 -20.70 12.39 -14.61
C LEU A 319 -20.67 13.27 -13.34
N PRO A 320 -21.75 13.39 -12.54
CA PRO A 320 -21.70 14.08 -11.25
C PRO A 320 -20.73 13.45 -10.25
N CYS A 321 -20.63 12.11 -10.22
CA CYS A 321 -19.70 11.39 -9.36
C CYS A 321 -18.24 11.62 -9.79
N PHE A 322 -17.97 11.52 -11.09
CA PHE A 322 -16.65 11.77 -11.69
C PHE A 322 -16.15 13.19 -11.35
N VAL A 323 -17.01 14.21 -11.46
CA VAL A 323 -16.68 15.59 -11.10
C VAL A 323 -16.50 15.76 -9.60
N LEU A 324 -17.35 15.15 -8.76
CA LEU A 324 -17.24 15.28 -7.30
C LEU A 324 -15.99 14.60 -6.72
N VAL A 325 -15.52 13.48 -7.29
CA VAL A 325 -14.23 12.88 -6.90
C VAL A 325 -13.08 13.85 -7.14
N LEU A 326 -13.04 14.52 -8.29
CA LEU A 326 -12.04 15.54 -8.60
C LEU A 326 -12.13 16.74 -7.64
N VAL A 327 -13.33 17.28 -7.41
CA VAL A 327 -13.56 18.40 -6.49
C VAL A 327 -13.14 18.04 -5.06
N ASN A 328 -13.55 16.88 -4.55
CA ASN A 328 -13.15 16.40 -3.23
C ASN A 328 -11.63 16.22 -3.13
N GLY A 329 -10.96 15.79 -4.21
CA GLY A 329 -9.51 15.70 -4.27
C GLY A 329 -8.76 17.05 -4.22
N LEU A 330 -9.33 18.11 -4.78
CA LEU A 330 -8.78 19.48 -4.64
C LEU A 330 -8.93 20.00 -3.20
N LEU A 331 -10.04 19.67 -2.54
CA LEU A 331 -10.34 20.04 -1.15
C LEU A 331 -9.52 19.25 -0.13
N ASP A 332 -9.21 17.98 -0.42
CA ASP A 332 -8.44 17.07 0.41
C ASP A 332 -7.84 15.94 -0.45
N LYS A 333 -6.52 15.95 -0.68
CA LYS A 333 -5.86 14.94 -1.52
C LYS A 333 -6.03 13.51 -1.00
N THR A 334 -6.32 13.36 0.29
CA THR A 334 -6.65 12.07 0.91
C THR A 334 -7.85 11.42 0.22
N LEU A 335 -8.92 12.19 -0.05
CA LEU A 335 -10.13 11.67 -0.71
C LEU A 335 -9.86 11.23 -2.16
N PHE A 336 -8.94 11.89 -2.86
CA PHE A 336 -8.54 11.51 -4.22
C PHE A 336 -7.83 10.15 -4.22
N LEU A 337 -6.86 9.97 -3.31
CA LEU A 337 -6.09 8.74 -3.14
C LEU A 337 -6.98 7.57 -2.64
N VAL A 338 -7.93 7.85 -1.74
CA VAL A 338 -8.94 6.87 -1.30
C VAL A 338 -9.81 6.40 -2.47
N ALA A 339 -10.24 7.31 -3.35
CA ALA A 339 -11.07 6.99 -4.51
C ALA A 339 -10.36 6.17 -5.60
N ARG A 340 -9.07 5.81 -5.41
CA ARG A 340 -8.20 5.13 -6.39
C ARG A 340 -8.24 5.83 -7.73
N TYR A 341 -7.93 7.13 -7.73
CA TYR A 341 -8.10 7.97 -8.91
C TYR A 341 -7.29 7.50 -10.13
N GLU A 342 -6.16 6.85 -9.89
CA GLU A 342 -5.29 6.25 -10.89
C GLU A 342 -5.89 4.99 -11.57
N HIS A 343 -7.00 4.47 -11.03
CA HIS A 343 -7.67 3.26 -11.47
C HIS A 343 -9.18 3.47 -11.63
N TYR A 344 -9.98 3.43 -10.55
CA TYR A 344 -11.44 3.41 -10.63
C TYR A 344 -12.01 4.69 -11.25
N TRP A 345 -11.36 5.85 -11.02
CA TRP A 345 -11.78 7.13 -11.60
C TRP A 345 -11.42 7.25 -13.09
N VAL A 346 -10.25 6.73 -13.53
CA VAL A 346 -9.92 6.63 -14.96
C VAL A 346 -10.91 5.74 -15.70
N VAL A 347 -11.29 4.59 -15.12
CA VAL A 347 -12.28 3.66 -15.69
C VAL A 347 -13.68 4.29 -15.71
N MET A 348 -14.09 4.95 -14.62
CA MET A 348 -15.34 5.73 -14.57
C MET A 348 -15.36 6.82 -15.64
N GLY A 349 -14.23 7.52 -15.86
CA GLY A 349 -14.07 8.50 -16.93
C GLY A 349 -14.24 7.86 -18.32
N ALA A 350 -13.59 6.73 -18.58
CA ALA A 350 -13.75 5.98 -19.83
C ALA A 350 -15.23 5.64 -20.09
N ILE A 351 -15.90 5.00 -19.13
CA ILE A 351 -17.34 4.65 -19.21
C ILE A 351 -18.20 5.90 -19.47
N THR A 352 -18.01 6.95 -18.67
CA THR A 352 -18.83 8.18 -18.77
C THR A 352 -18.68 8.86 -20.13
N PHE A 353 -17.44 9.05 -20.61
CA PHE A 353 -17.21 9.86 -21.80
C PHE A 353 -17.46 9.12 -23.11
N THR A 354 -17.30 7.78 -23.17
CA THR A 354 -17.70 7.02 -24.38
C THR A 354 -19.22 6.98 -24.52
N MET A 355 -19.96 6.80 -23.42
CA MET A 355 -21.43 6.88 -23.40
C MET A 355 -21.94 8.24 -23.87
N LEU A 356 -21.38 9.36 -23.35
CA LEU A 356 -21.75 10.72 -23.79
C LEU A 356 -21.46 10.98 -25.28
N ALA A 357 -20.55 10.21 -25.88
CA ALA A 357 -20.21 10.27 -27.30
C ALA A 357 -21.01 9.26 -28.16
N GLY A 358 -21.89 8.45 -27.56
CA GLY A 358 -22.72 7.48 -28.27
C GLY A 358 -22.02 6.17 -28.65
N TYR A 359 -21.02 5.74 -27.87
CA TYR A 359 -20.34 4.46 -28.05
C TYR A 359 -20.68 3.47 -26.93
N ASP A 360 -21.31 2.34 -27.30
CA ASP A 360 -21.81 1.34 -26.36
C ASP A 360 -20.68 0.52 -25.70
N ASP A 361 -19.70 0.04 -26.47
CA ASP A 361 -18.65 -0.89 -26.01
C ASP A 361 -17.26 -0.26 -25.85
N LEU A 362 -17.04 0.97 -26.33
CA LEU A 362 -15.70 1.59 -26.37
C LEU A 362 -15.08 1.78 -24.97
N TRP A 363 -15.90 1.81 -23.91
CA TRP A 363 -15.41 1.81 -22.53
C TRP A 363 -14.65 0.53 -22.18
N VAL A 364 -14.94 -0.62 -22.81
CA VAL A 364 -14.20 -1.88 -22.60
C VAL A 364 -12.75 -1.71 -23.07
N ALA A 365 -12.51 -1.05 -24.20
CA ALA A 365 -11.16 -0.74 -24.69
C ALA A 365 -10.39 0.15 -23.68
N GLY A 366 -11.05 1.17 -23.12
CA GLY A 366 -10.49 2.04 -22.07
C GLY A 366 -10.22 1.31 -20.74
N SER A 367 -11.11 0.39 -20.36
CA SER A 367 -10.93 -0.48 -19.19
C SER A 367 -9.74 -1.42 -19.36
N LYS A 368 -9.63 -2.11 -20.52
CA LYS A 368 -8.46 -2.95 -20.87
C LYS A 368 -7.16 -2.15 -20.84
N LEU A 369 -7.17 -0.94 -21.39
CA LEU A 369 -6.03 -0.02 -21.36
C LEU A 369 -5.58 0.26 -19.92
N THR A 370 -6.54 0.56 -19.03
CA THR A 370 -6.28 0.83 -17.61
C THR A 370 -5.73 -0.40 -16.88
N TRP A 371 -6.36 -1.57 -17.06
CA TRP A 371 -5.91 -2.83 -16.47
C TRP A 371 -4.46 -3.16 -16.82
N SER A 372 -4.13 -3.10 -18.11
CA SER A 372 -2.81 -3.45 -18.60
C SER A 372 -1.73 -2.44 -18.19
N PHE A 373 -2.01 -1.13 -18.20
CA PHE A 373 -1.02 -0.15 -17.74
C PHE A 373 -0.72 -0.26 -16.25
N ILE A 374 -1.74 -0.49 -15.41
CA ILE A 374 -1.54 -0.71 -13.97
C ILE A 374 -0.65 -1.92 -13.71
N TRP A 375 -0.88 -3.03 -14.42
CA TRP A 375 -0.04 -4.24 -14.31
C TRP A 375 1.39 -4.01 -14.83
N ILE A 376 1.55 -3.34 -15.98
CA ILE A 376 2.87 -3.02 -16.54
C ILE A 376 3.67 -2.16 -15.56
N TRP A 377 3.07 -1.13 -14.94
CA TRP A 377 3.77 -0.29 -13.97
C TRP A 377 4.01 -0.96 -12.61
N ALA A 378 3.11 -1.84 -12.18
CA ALA A 378 3.37 -2.72 -11.03
C ALA A 378 4.64 -3.56 -11.26
N GLY A 379 4.83 -4.10 -12.47
CA GLY A 379 6.03 -4.86 -12.85
C GLY A 379 7.28 -3.99 -12.99
N VAL A 380 7.19 -2.88 -13.72
CA VAL A 380 8.31 -1.95 -13.97
C VAL A 380 8.84 -1.34 -12.66
N SER A 381 7.97 -0.94 -11.74
CA SER A 381 8.40 -0.33 -10.47
C SER A 381 9.20 -1.30 -9.58
N LYS A 382 9.02 -2.61 -9.75
CA LYS A 382 9.77 -3.69 -9.07
C LYS A 382 11.16 -3.97 -9.66
N TRP A 383 11.58 -3.28 -10.74
CA TRP A 383 12.92 -3.37 -11.31
C TRP A 383 13.97 -2.63 -10.46
N ASN A 384 14.08 -3.03 -9.19
CA ASN A 384 14.88 -2.39 -8.16
C ASN A 384 15.53 -3.45 -7.24
N LYS A 385 16.25 -3.02 -6.19
CA LYS A 385 16.87 -3.92 -5.20
C LYS A 385 15.99 -4.26 -3.99
N HIS A 386 14.96 -3.46 -3.73
CA HIS A 386 14.04 -3.61 -2.60
C HIS A 386 13.08 -4.81 -2.75
N PHE A 387 12.60 -5.12 -3.96
CA PHE A 387 11.48 -6.06 -4.14
C PHE A 387 11.74 -7.49 -3.59
N ALA A 388 12.99 -7.95 -3.56
CA ALA A 388 13.34 -9.22 -2.92
C ALA A 388 13.04 -9.24 -1.41
N SER A 389 13.22 -8.12 -0.71
CA SER A 389 12.84 -7.98 0.71
C SER A 389 11.33 -7.96 0.91
N VAL A 390 10.54 -7.44 -0.04
CA VAL A 390 9.06 -7.51 0.00
C VAL A 390 8.57 -8.93 -0.16
N ILE A 391 9.15 -9.68 -1.11
CA ILE A 391 8.81 -11.09 -1.33
C ILE A 391 9.17 -11.95 -0.12
N MET A 392 10.37 -11.76 0.45
CA MET A 392 10.79 -12.34 1.72
C MET A 392 9.80 -12.03 2.85
N PHE A 393 9.42 -10.76 3.02
CA PHE A 393 8.51 -10.31 4.08
C PHE A 393 7.09 -10.86 3.91
N MET A 394 6.54 -10.80 2.69
CA MET A 394 5.22 -11.33 2.34
C MET A 394 5.14 -12.85 2.58
N MET A 395 6.13 -13.60 2.10
CA MET A 395 6.14 -15.06 2.22
C MET A 395 6.43 -15.51 3.66
N ASN A 396 7.18 -14.75 4.45
CA ASN A 396 7.31 -15.05 5.88
C ASN A 396 6.07 -14.66 6.68
N ASN A 397 5.35 -13.58 6.33
CA ASN A 397 4.10 -13.25 7.03
C ASN A 397 2.96 -14.22 6.69
N GLY A 398 2.96 -14.83 5.50
CA GLY A 398 1.88 -15.71 5.04
C GLY A 398 1.65 -16.94 5.94
N PRO A 399 0.46 -17.12 6.55
CA PRO A 399 0.17 -18.27 7.44
C PRO A 399 0.21 -19.62 6.73
N PHE A 400 0.01 -19.62 5.41
CA PHE A 400 -0.01 -20.82 4.59
C PHE A 400 1.30 -21.05 3.82
N PHE A 401 2.31 -20.18 3.97
CA PHE A 401 3.61 -20.43 3.36
C PHE A 401 4.31 -21.56 4.14
N PRO A 402 4.84 -22.61 3.48
CA PRO A 402 5.33 -23.81 4.18
C PRO A 402 6.46 -23.48 5.17
N LYS A 403 6.26 -23.82 6.47
CA LYS A 403 7.24 -23.53 7.54
C LYS A 403 8.67 -24.00 7.18
N ALA A 404 8.81 -25.16 6.54
CA ALA A 404 10.09 -25.72 6.09
C ALA A 404 10.83 -24.90 5.01
N LEU A 405 10.15 -23.96 4.34
CA LEU A 405 10.73 -23.05 3.35
C LEU A 405 11.01 -21.64 3.92
N LYS A 406 10.53 -21.31 5.13
CA LYS A 406 10.66 -19.95 5.69
C LYS A 406 12.10 -19.52 5.89
N HIS A 407 12.92 -20.36 6.52
CA HIS A 407 14.33 -20.05 6.72
C HIS A 407 15.10 -19.93 5.39
N GLN A 408 14.59 -20.54 4.30
CA GLN A 408 15.17 -20.42 2.95
C GLN A 408 14.87 -19.06 2.29
N LEU A 409 14.06 -18.20 2.89
CA LEU A 409 13.84 -16.81 2.44
C LEU A 409 15.02 -15.89 2.80
N PHE A 410 15.83 -16.29 3.79
CA PHE A 410 16.98 -15.55 4.32
C PHE A 410 18.32 -16.10 3.80
N THR A 411 19.37 -15.29 3.81
CA THR A 411 20.71 -15.71 3.34
C THR A 411 21.32 -16.77 4.26
N ASP A 412 21.28 -16.55 5.57
CA ASP A 412 21.73 -17.52 6.58
C ASP A 412 20.95 -17.29 7.89
N TYR A 413 19.89 -18.05 8.15
CA TYR A 413 19.06 -17.85 9.34
C TYR A 413 19.72 -18.46 10.59
N PRO A 414 19.81 -17.75 11.74
CA PRO A 414 19.19 -16.44 12.03
C PRO A 414 20.11 -15.22 11.89
N GLU A 415 21.39 -15.41 11.55
CA GLU A 415 22.43 -14.35 11.58
C GLU A 415 22.31 -13.32 10.45
N ASP A 416 21.93 -13.75 9.25
CA ASP A 416 21.81 -12.92 8.04
C ASP A 416 20.41 -13.03 7.42
N LEU A 417 19.54 -12.12 7.86
CA LEU A 417 18.17 -11.98 7.38
C LEU A 417 18.05 -11.16 6.07
N ARG A 418 19.13 -10.98 5.29
CA ARG A 418 19.02 -10.43 3.94
C ARG A 418 18.28 -11.40 3.00
N PRO A 419 17.64 -10.92 1.91
CA PRO A 419 16.89 -11.77 0.99
C PRO A 419 17.77 -12.82 0.30
N SER A 420 17.39 -14.09 0.42
CA SER A 420 18.14 -15.21 -0.15
C SER A 420 18.09 -15.25 -1.68
N ARG A 421 18.90 -16.15 -2.26
CA ARG A 421 18.80 -16.50 -3.69
C ARG A 421 17.41 -17.03 -4.09
N PHE A 422 16.68 -17.67 -3.18
CA PHE A 422 15.32 -18.13 -3.41
C PHE A 422 14.32 -16.95 -3.40
N ALA A 423 14.41 -16.05 -2.41
CA ALA A 423 13.61 -14.81 -2.39
C ALA A 423 13.87 -13.95 -3.64
N HIS A 424 15.13 -13.79 -4.06
CA HIS A 424 15.49 -13.13 -5.33
C HIS A 424 14.92 -13.83 -6.57
N THR A 425 14.85 -15.17 -6.58
CA THR A 425 14.28 -15.94 -7.70
C THR A 425 12.77 -15.75 -7.78
N MET A 426 12.07 -15.82 -6.64
CA MET A 426 10.64 -15.55 -6.54
C MET A 426 10.29 -14.10 -6.92
N ALA A 427 11.11 -13.13 -6.53
CA ALA A 427 10.98 -11.72 -6.94
C ALA A 427 11.16 -11.53 -8.45
N ASN A 428 12.14 -12.21 -9.07
CA ASN A 428 12.35 -12.17 -10.51
C ASN A 428 11.21 -12.84 -11.30
N PHE A 429 10.64 -13.93 -10.78
CA PHE A 429 9.42 -14.51 -11.36
C PHE A 429 8.24 -13.54 -11.28
N GLY A 430 8.05 -12.89 -10.12
CA GLY A 430 6.93 -11.99 -9.86
C GLY A 430 6.85 -10.79 -10.82
N HIS A 431 7.92 -10.00 -10.95
CA HIS A 431 7.90 -8.84 -11.85
C HIS A 431 7.88 -9.24 -13.34
N ALA A 432 8.48 -10.38 -13.70
CA ALA A 432 8.38 -10.91 -15.05
C ALA A 432 6.95 -11.37 -15.39
N SER A 433 6.21 -11.95 -14.45
CA SER A 433 4.77 -12.26 -14.61
C SER A 433 3.94 -10.99 -14.84
N GLU A 434 4.11 -9.96 -14.02
CA GLU A 434 3.34 -8.70 -14.14
C GLU A 434 3.54 -7.98 -15.49
N VAL A 435 4.73 -8.05 -16.09
CA VAL A 435 4.97 -7.46 -17.42
C VAL A 435 4.53 -8.39 -18.57
N SER A 436 4.68 -9.72 -18.42
CA SER A 436 4.40 -10.66 -19.51
C SER A 436 2.92 -10.98 -19.72
N ILE A 437 2.11 -11.00 -18.66
CA ILE A 437 0.72 -11.45 -18.74
C ILE A 437 -0.17 -10.49 -19.55
N PRO A 438 -0.08 -9.15 -19.44
CA PRO A 438 -0.79 -8.24 -20.34
C PRO A 438 -0.39 -8.43 -21.81
N ILE A 439 0.87 -8.75 -22.07
CA ILE A 439 1.38 -9.05 -23.43
C ILE A 439 0.79 -10.37 -23.94
N ILE A 440 0.71 -11.42 -23.10
CA ILE A 440 0.07 -12.70 -23.43
C ILE A 440 -1.41 -12.48 -23.77
N LEU A 441 -2.16 -11.73 -22.94
CA LEU A 441 -3.56 -11.42 -23.16
C LEU A 441 -3.76 -10.64 -24.47
N PHE A 442 -2.95 -9.60 -24.75
CA PHE A 442 -3.02 -8.84 -25.99
C PHE A 442 -2.67 -9.67 -27.24
N ILE A 443 -1.65 -10.54 -27.18
CA ILE A 443 -1.34 -11.46 -28.29
C ILE A 443 -2.49 -12.45 -28.50
N ALA A 444 -3.07 -12.97 -27.42
CA ALA A 444 -4.16 -13.93 -27.50
C ALA A 444 -5.43 -13.33 -28.13
N THR A 445 -5.87 -12.14 -27.69
CA THR A 445 -7.02 -11.44 -28.30
C THR A 445 -6.72 -11.05 -29.75
N ALA A 446 -5.54 -10.50 -30.04
CA ALA A 446 -5.17 -10.08 -31.40
C ALA A 446 -4.96 -11.24 -32.40
N THR A 447 -4.82 -12.48 -31.92
CA THR A 447 -4.70 -13.69 -32.76
C THR A 447 -5.93 -14.60 -32.71
N GLY A 448 -6.95 -14.28 -31.90
CA GLY A 448 -8.10 -15.16 -31.66
C GLY A 448 -7.75 -16.49 -30.98
N ASN A 449 -6.61 -16.57 -30.27
CA ASN A 449 -6.11 -17.81 -29.70
C ASN A 449 -6.69 -18.04 -28.29
N GLU A 450 -7.89 -18.65 -28.24
CA GLU A 450 -8.61 -18.98 -27.00
C GLU A 450 -7.75 -19.76 -25.99
N THR A 451 -6.91 -20.70 -26.44
CA THR A 451 -6.03 -21.49 -25.55
C THR A 451 -4.98 -20.61 -24.88
N LEU A 452 -4.38 -19.67 -25.61
CA LEU A 452 -3.42 -18.71 -25.06
C LEU A 452 -4.11 -17.69 -24.15
N LEU A 453 -5.34 -17.29 -24.49
CA LEU A 453 -6.17 -16.38 -23.70
C LEU A 453 -6.52 -17.02 -22.34
N LEU A 454 -6.96 -18.28 -22.37
CA LEU A 454 -7.29 -19.06 -21.17
C LEU A 454 -6.06 -19.26 -20.28
N ALA A 455 -4.91 -19.59 -20.88
CA ALA A 455 -3.65 -19.69 -20.15
C ALA A 455 -3.26 -18.33 -19.50
N GLY A 456 -3.45 -17.22 -20.21
CA GLY A 456 -3.28 -15.87 -19.68
C GLY A 456 -4.18 -15.59 -18.48
N CYS A 457 -5.49 -15.83 -18.60
CA CYS A 457 -6.46 -15.60 -17.52
C CYS A 457 -6.24 -16.51 -16.30
N ILE A 458 -5.87 -17.78 -16.51
CA ILE A 458 -5.51 -18.70 -15.43
C ILE A 458 -4.24 -18.22 -14.72
N LEU A 459 -3.21 -17.82 -15.46
CA LEU A 459 -1.94 -17.35 -14.89
C LEU A 459 -2.12 -16.02 -14.13
N PHE A 460 -2.90 -15.09 -14.69
CA PHE A 460 -3.33 -13.84 -14.04
C PHE A 460 -4.05 -14.13 -12.70
N THR A 461 -5.00 -15.07 -12.72
CA THR A 461 -5.77 -15.47 -11.54
C THR A 461 -4.87 -16.12 -10.49
N GLY A 462 -3.99 -17.05 -10.89
CA GLY A 462 -3.03 -17.72 -10.02
C GLY A 462 -2.05 -16.75 -9.35
N PHE A 463 -1.58 -15.73 -10.08
CA PHE A 463 -0.69 -14.69 -9.56
C PHE A 463 -1.34 -13.88 -8.42
N HIS A 464 -2.53 -13.31 -8.65
CA HIS A 464 -3.27 -12.60 -7.61
C HIS A 464 -3.75 -13.51 -6.47
N THR A 465 -4.01 -14.80 -6.75
CA THR A 465 -4.37 -15.80 -5.73
C THR A 465 -3.18 -16.10 -4.81
N PHE A 466 -1.97 -16.27 -5.36
CA PHE A 466 -0.75 -16.40 -4.56
C PHE A 466 -0.53 -15.18 -3.65
N ILE A 467 -0.73 -13.97 -4.18
CA ILE A 467 -0.66 -12.73 -3.40
C ILE A 467 -1.72 -12.72 -2.27
N GLY A 468 -2.99 -12.99 -2.59
CA GLY A 468 -4.10 -12.99 -1.62
C GLY A 468 -4.05 -14.09 -0.55
N ILE A 469 -3.33 -15.19 -0.82
CA ILE A 469 -3.07 -16.28 0.15
C ILE A 469 -1.92 -15.94 1.11
N ASN A 470 -0.88 -15.24 0.65
CA ASN A 470 0.17 -14.74 1.53
C ASN A 470 -0.26 -13.49 2.29
N ASN A 471 -1.19 -12.69 1.73
CA ASN A 471 -1.87 -11.54 2.33
C ASN A 471 -0.92 -10.60 3.11
N PRO A 472 -0.01 -9.90 2.40
CA PRO A 472 0.90 -8.96 3.05
C PRO A 472 0.13 -7.82 3.74
N ASN A 473 0.65 -7.37 4.88
CA ASN A 473 0.00 -6.38 5.72
C ASN A 473 -0.15 -5.03 4.99
N GLY A 474 -1.30 -4.37 5.18
CA GLY A 474 -1.64 -3.14 4.46
C GLY A 474 -2.05 -3.31 2.98
N MET A 475 -2.37 -4.51 2.49
CA MET A 475 -2.72 -4.74 1.07
C MET A 475 -4.22 -4.61 0.73
N PRO A 476 -4.60 -4.03 -0.43
CA PRO A 476 -5.96 -4.12 -0.96
C PRO A 476 -6.15 -5.46 -1.65
N VAL A 477 -6.55 -6.48 -0.89
CA VAL A 477 -6.96 -7.76 -1.51
C VAL A 477 -8.23 -7.56 -2.35
N GLU A 478 -9.06 -6.57 -2.01
CA GLU A 478 -10.20 -6.15 -2.82
C GLU A 478 -9.80 -5.65 -4.21
N TRP A 479 -8.66 -4.95 -4.32
CA TRP A 479 -8.10 -4.56 -5.61
C TRP A 479 -7.61 -5.80 -6.37
N ASN A 480 -6.91 -6.74 -5.72
CA ASN A 480 -6.50 -8.00 -6.35
C ASN A 480 -7.71 -8.79 -6.89
N ILE A 481 -8.80 -8.87 -6.12
CA ILE A 481 -10.07 -9.48 -6.53
C ILE A 481 -10.68 -8.76 -7.73
N LEU A 482 -10.74 -7.43 -7.70
CA LEU A 482 -11.26 -6.65 -8.82
C LEU A 482 -10.40 -6.82 -10.07
N MET A 483 -9.07 -6.87 -9.92
CA MET A 483 -8.16 -7.12 -11.03
C MET A 483 -8.44 -8.49 -11.65
N ILE A 484 -8.60 -9.57 -10.86
CA ILE A 484 -9.01 -10.90 -11.37
C ILE A 484 -10.33 -10.78 -12.15
N TYR A 485 -11.34 -10.16 -11.54
CA TYR A 485 -12.66 -10.01 -12.15
C TYR A 485 -12.59 -9.28 -13.50
N GLY A 486 -11.86 -8.16 -13.59
CA GLY A 486 -11.66 -7.44 -14.84
C GLY A 486 -10.77 -8.19 -15.84
N GLY A 487 -9.84 -9.03 -15.38
CA GLY A 487 -9.09 -9.95 -16.24
C GLY A 487 -10.03 -10.87 -17.03
N TRP A 488 -10.99 -11.51 -16.35
CA TRP A 488 -12.01 -12.33 -17.01
C TRP A 488 -13.03 -11.49 -17.77
N SER A 489 -13.70 -10.53 -17.11
CA SER A 489 -14.77 -9.72 -17.72
C SER A 489 -14.29 -8.97 -18.97
N LEU A 490 -13.12 -8.33 -18.94
CA LEU A 490 -12.64 -7.55 -20.08
C LEU A 490 -11.97 -8.43 -21.14
N PHE A 491 -11.10 -9.38 -20.78
CA PHE A 491 -10.30 -10.11 -21.79
C PHE A 491 -10.93 -11.44 -22.23
N TRP A 492 -11.64 -12.15 -21.34
CA TRP A 492 -12.27 -13.44 -21.67
C TRP A 492 -13.70 -13.32 -22.18
N PHE A 493 -14.50 -12.37 -21.65
CA PHE A 493 -15.89 -12.15 -22.07
C PHE A 493 -16.06 -11.09 -23.16
N HIS A 494 -15.05 -10.26 -23.40
CA HIS A 494 -14.98 -9.32 -24.53
C HIS A 494 -13.69 -9.46 -25.36
N PRO A 495 -13.27 -10.67 -25.80
CA PRO A 495 -11.99 -10.87 -26.49
C PRO A 495 -11.84 -10.04 -27.78
N GLU A 496 -12.96 -9.73 -28.44
CA GLU A 496 -13.04 -8.95 -29.69
C GLU A 496 -12.58 -7.49 -29.55
N VAL A 497 -12.84 -6.83 -28.41
CA VAL A 497 -12.56 -5.39 -28.25
C VAL A 497 -11.07 -5.12 -28.12
N SER A 498 -10.51 -4.34 -29.04
CA SER A 498 -9.10 -3.93 -29.04
C SER A 498 -8.86 -2.62 -28.30
N ILE A 499 -7.78 -2.54 -27.52
CA ILE A 499 -7.35 -1.26 -26.89
C ILE A 499 -7.08 -0.14 -27.91
N LEU A 500 -6.83 -0.49 -29.18
CA LEU A 500 -6.60 0.47 -30.26
C LEU A 500 -7.87 1.19 -30.70
N GLU A 501 -9.07 0.68 -30.36
CA GLU A 501 -10.34 1.34 -30.68
C GLU A 501 -10.48 2.69 -29.98
N MET A 502 -9.78 2.90 -28.87
CA MET A 502 -9.68 4.21 -28.19
C MET A 502 -9.19 5.34 -29.13
N THR A 503 -8.51 5.02 -30.24
CA THR A 503 -8.17 6.00 -31.28
C THR A 503 -9.39 6.70 -31.92
N GLN A 504 -10.60 6.13 -31.80
CA GLN A 504 -11.86 6.78 -32.21
C GLN A 504 -12.18 8.01 -31.36
N MET A 505 -11.73 8.05 -30.09
CA MET A 505 -11.86 9.19 -29.18
C MET A 505 -10.49 9.75 -28.77
N PRO A 506 -9.75 10.42 -29.68
CA PRO A 506 -8.34 10.75 -29.47
C PRO A 506 -8.07 11.70 -28.28
N LEU A 507 -9.04 12.55 -27.91
CA LEU A 507 -8.92 13.42 -26.72
C LEU A 507 -9.00 12.62 -25.42
N LEU A 508 -9.97 11.70 -25.32
CA LEU A 508 -10.13 10.81 -24.16
C LEU A 508 -8.93 9.87 -24.06
N PHE A 509 -8.53 9.25 -25.17
CA PHE A 509 -7.36 8.38 -25.24
C PHE A 509 -6.06 9.11 -24.86
N GLY A 510 -5.87 10.35 -25.32
CA GLY A 510 -4.75 11.19 -24.93
C GLY A 510 -4.73 11.51 -23.43
N ALA A 511 -5.88 11.82 -22.82
CA ALA A 511 -6.01 12.03 -21.38
C ALA A 511 -5.74 10.75 -20.57
N MET A 512 -6.21 9.58 -21.06
CA MET A 512 -5.92 8.29 -20.45
C MET A 512 -4.43 7.94 -20.56
N LEU A 513 -3.79 8.11 -21.70
CA LEU A 513 -2.34 7.89 -21.85
C LEU A 513 -1.51 8.87 -20.99
N PHE A 514 -1.97 10.10 -20.78
CA PHE A 514 -1.35 11.00 -19.81
C PHE A 514 -1.41 10.43 -18.38
N SER A 515 -2.58 9.97 -17.94
CA SER A 515 -2.77 9.41 -16.60
C SER A 515 -2.17 8.02 -16.37
N LEU A 516 -2.13 7.17 -17.41
CA LEU A 516 -1.74 5.76 -17.32
C LEU A 516 -0.29 5.49 -17.77
N PHE A 517 0.33 6.42 -18.52
CA PHE A 517 1.72 6.28 -18.98
C PHE A 517 2.57 7.48 -18.55
N ALA A 518 2.19 8.71 -18.88
CA ALA A 518 3.06 9.87 -18.64
C ALA A 518 3.27 10.18 -17.15
N VAL A 519 2.20 10.13 -16.34
CA VAL A 519 2.28 10.37 -14.88
C VAL A 519 3.07 9.25 -14.16
N PRO A 520 2.80 7.95 -14.36
CA PRO A 520 3.63 6.89 -13.80
C PRO A 520 5.10 6.92 -14.27
N LEU A 521 5.35 7.17 -15.56
CA LEU A 521 6.72 7.31 -16.09
C LEU A 521 7.48 8.42 -15.35
N TYR A 522 6.87 9.60 -15.21
CA TYR A 522 7.47 10.72 -14.49
C TYR A 522 7.66 10.41 -13.00
N GLY A 523 6.70 9.75 -12.35
CA GLY A 523 6.79 9.36 -10.93
C GLY A 523 7.78 8.25 -10.59
N ASN A 524 8.15 7.41 -11.55
CA ASN A 524 9.22 6.44 -11.36
C ASN A 524 10.61 7.10 -11.43
N PHE A 525 10.80 8.11 -12.29
CA PHE A 525 12.05 8.88 -12.37
C PHE A 525 12.16 10.06 -11.39
N VAL A 526 11.05 10.65 -10.94
CA VAL A 526 11.01 11.84 -10.07
C VAL A 526 9.94 11.67 -8.96
N PRO A 527 10.11 10.69 -8.05
CA PRO A 527 9.08 10.33 -7.06
C PRO A 527 8.69 11.48 -6.11
N ALA A 528 9.62 12.37 -5.78
CA ALA A 528 9.37 13.59 -5.00
C ALA A 528 8.29 14.55 -5.60
N ARG A 529 7.75 14.25 -6.78
CA ARG A 529 6.72 15.04 -7.48
C ARG A 529 5.43 14.26 -7.80
N VAL A 530 5.38 12.96 -7.59
CA VAL A 530 4.22 12.09 -7.90
C VAL A 530 4.15 11.00 -6.84
N SER A 531 3.06 10.96 -6.07
CA SER A 531 2.96 10.06 -4.92
C SER A 531 2.81 8.58 -5.30
N PHE A 532 2.85 7.71 -4.31
CA PHE A 532 2.97 6.26 -4.47
C PHE A 532 1.94 5.65 -5.44
N LEU A 533 0.66 6.04 -5.29
CA LEU A 533 -0.46 5.57 -6.10
C LEU A 533 -0.41 6.04 -7.57
N PRO A 534 -0.38 7.34 -7.90
CA PRO A 534 -0.26 7.80 -9.29
C PRO A 534 1.06 7.42 -9.97
N ALA A 535 2.13 7.14 -9.20
CA ALA A 535 3.36 6.57 -9.73
C ALA A 535 3.24 5.05 -10.04
N MET A 536 2.14 4.42 -9.62
CA MET A 536 1.84 2.99 -9.76
C MET A 536 2.93 2.07 -9.20
N ARG A 537 3.59 2.47 -8.11
CA ARG A 537 4.77 1.80 -7.52
C ARG A 537 4.43 0.56 -6.66
N TYR A 538 3.32 -0.10 -6.98
CA TYR A 538 2.60 -1.04 -6.11
C TYR A 538 3.46 -2.19 -5.57
N TYR A 539 3.63 -2.20 -4.24
CA TYR A 539 4.38 -3.21 -3.47
C TYR A 539 5.81 -3.46 -3.98
N ALA A 540 6.43 -2.45 -4.58
CA ALA A 540 7.81 -2.52 -5.08
C ALA A 540 8.90 -2.41 -3.99
N GLY A 541 8.52 -2.24 -2.72
CA GLY A 541 9.45 -2.02 -1.59
C GLY A 541 10.06 -0.63 -1.55
N ASN A 542 9.51 0.30 -2.33
CA ASN A 542 10.18 1.53 -2.75
C ASN A 542 9.18 2.69 -2.88
N TRP A 543 8.60 3.07 -1.74
CA TRP A 543 7.69 4.21 -1.56
C TRP A 543 8.33 5.27 -0.63
N ALA A 544 7.77 6.48 -0.60
CA ALA A 544 8.13 7.49 0.40
C ALA A 544 7.50 7.12 1.74
N TYR A 545 8.21 7.33 2.86
CA TYR A 545 7.70 7.06 4.21
C TYR A 545 8.16 8.12 5.21
N ASN A 546 7.58 8.09 6.40
CA ASN A 546 8.04 8.92 7.51
C ASN A 546 8.08 8.10 8.79
N GLU A 547 9.02 8.40 9.68
CA GLU A 547 9.02 7.93 11.07
C GLU A 547 8.89 9.14 11.99
N TRP A 548 7.91 9.08 12.90
CA TRP A 548 7.56 10.15 13.83
C TRP A 548 8.11 9.82 15.21
N LEU A 549 8.93 10.73 15.75
CA LEU A 549 9.71 10.58 16.97
C LEU A 549 9.13 11.51 18.03
N PHE A 550 8.33 10.95 18.95
CA PHE A 550 7.74 11.69 20.07
C PHE A 550 8.61 11.53 21.31
N LYS A 551 9.05 12.62 21.93
CA LYS A 551 9.86 12.56 23.14
C LYS A 551 9.08 11.93 24.30
N LYS A 552 9.73 11.10 25.12
CA LYS A 552 9.13 10.41 26.28
C LYS A 552 8.87 11.34 27.48
N ASN A 553 8.35 12.54 27.22
CA ASN A 553 7.92 13.56 28.20
C ASN A 553 6.39 13.72 28.27
N GLY A 554 5.62 12.86 27.61
CA GLY A 554 4.16 12.97 27.47
C GLY A 554 3.66 13.89 26.35
N CYS A 555 4.55 14.48 25.54
CA CYS A 555 4.16 15.38 24.44
C CYS A 555 3.17 14.75 23.44
N ARG A 556 3.25 13.43 23.24
CA ARG A 556 2.37 12.64 22.37
C ARG A 556 0.88 12.89 22.64
N ASP A 557 0.51 13.16 23.89
CA ASP A 557 -0.89 13.44 24.28
C ASP A 557 -1.40 14.78 23.74
N LYS A 558 -0.51 15.68 23.26
CA LYS A 558 -0.90 16.87 22.49
C LYS A 558 -1.66 16.49 21.20
N LEU A 559 -1.59 15.25 20.72
CA LEU A 559 -2.45 14.70 19.65
C LEU A 559 -3.93 14.57 20.05
N GLN A 560 -4.29 14.50 21.34
CA GLN A 560 -5.68 14.46 21.80
C GLN A 560 -6.43 15.79 21.57
N LYS A 561 -5.70 16.88 21.28
CA LYS A 561 -6.28 18.16 20.81
C LYS A 561 -6.85 18.06 19.39
N LEU A 562 -6.46 17.05 18.61
CA LEU A 562 -6.94 16.82 17.25
C LEU A 562 -8.29 16.09 17.28
N LYS A 563 -9.23 16.54 16.44
CA LYS A 563 -10.48 15.81 16.21
C LYS A 563 -10.24 14.60 15.30
N LYS A 564 -9.65 13.54 15.87
CA LYS A 564 -9.48 12.22 15.25
C LYS A 564 -10.79 11.41 15.32
N TYR A 565 -10.86 10.28 14.59
CA TYR A 565 -12.09 9.45 14.58
C TYR A 565 -12.10 8.35 15.65
N GLY A 566 -10.89 7.96 16.08
CA GLY A 566 -10.54 6.96 17.08
C GLY A 566 -9.07 7.16 17.47
N ASN A 567 -8.54 6.29 18.34
CA ASN A 567 -7.19 6.38 18.91
C ASN A 567 -6.06 6.11 17.89
N THR A 568 -4.83 6.52 18.23
CA THR A 568 -3.62 6.09 17.50
C THR A 568 -3.34 4.60 17.75
N THR A 569 -2.42 3.99 17.01
CA THR A 569 -2.14 2.56 17.22
C THR A 569 -1.51 2.26 18.57
N HIS A 570 -0.61 3.10 19.10
CA HIS A 570 -0.01 2.87 20.42
C HIS A 570 -1.05 3.07 21.53
N GLU A 571 -1.89 4.10 21.43
CA GLU A 571 -3.04 4.32 22.33
C GLU A 571 -4.01 3.11 22.34
N GLN A 572 -4.26 2.49 21.18
CA GLN A 572 -5.08 1.26 21.11
C GLN A 572 -4.39 0.06 21.79
N LEU A 573 -3.07 -0.10 21.65
CA LEU A 573 -2.34 -1.18 22.32
C LEU A 573 -2.28 -0.99 23.83
N GLU A 574 -2.07 0.25 24.28
CA GLU A 574 -2.09 0.64 25.71
C GLU A 574 -3.45 0.38 26.38
N ASN A 575 -4.55 0.40 25.61
CA ASN A 575 -5.89 0.04 26.08
C ASN A 575 -6.18 -1.49 25.98
N MET A 576 -5.27 -2.29 25.45
CA MET A 576 -5.50 -3.71 25.08
C MET A 576 -4.46 -4.70 25.64
N ILE A 577 -3.35 -4.21 26.18
CA ILE A 577 -2.26 -5.02 26.74
C ILE A 577 -1.96 -4.44 28.13
N GLU A 578 -2.33 -5.17 29.18
CA GLU A 578 -2.14 -4.74 30.57
C GLU A 578 -0.69 -4.92 31.06
N ASP A 579 0.07 -5.84 30.45
CA ASP A 579 1.47 -6.07 30.79
C ASP A 579 2.41 -5.12 30.02
N GLU A 580 3.24 -4.38 30.76
CA GLU A 580 4.15 -3.37 30.19
C GLU A 580 5.25 -3.98 29.29
N THR A 581 5.66 -5.23 29.55
CA THR A 581 6.68 -5.95 28.79
C THR A 581 6.11 -6.39 27.44
N GLU A 582 4.96 -7.04 27.44
CA GLU A 582 4.26 -7.45 26.20
C GLU A 582 3.86 -6.22 25.37
N LEU A 583 3.49 -5.10 26.01
CA LEU A 583 3.20 -3.84 25.31
C LEU A 583 4.46 -3.26 24.64
N ALA A 584 5.60 -3.21 25.35
CA ALA A 584 6.86 -2.72 24.80
C ALA A 584 7.43 -3.67 23.73
N TYR A 585 7.25 -4.98 23.89
CA TYR A 585 7.61 -6.00 22.91
C TYR A 585 6.74 -5.88 21.65
N ALA A 586 5.42 -5.72 21.78
CA ALA A 586 4.51 -5.47 20.66
C ALA A 586 4.87 -4.19 19.89
N LYS A 587 5.13 -3.08 20.58
CA LYS A 587 5.64 -1.83 19.98
C LYS A 587 6.94 -2.06 19.20
N SER A 588 7.86 -2.89 19.73
CA SER A 588 9.12 -3.25 19.06
C SER A 588 8.90 -4.10 17.80
N MET A 589 8.06 -5.13 17.90
CA MET A 589 7.72 -6.04 16.80
C MET A 589 7.01 -5.32 15.63
N MET A 590 6.20 -4.30 15.93
CA MET A 590 5.60 -3.44 14.89
C MET A 590 6.62 -2.68 14.06
N GLY A 591 7.75 -2.26 14.65
CA GLY A 591 8.81 -1.54 13.96
C GLY A 591 9.56 -2.39 12.93
N VAL A 592 9.63 -3.72 13.13
CA VAL A 592 10.46 -4.67 12.35
C VAL A 592 10.28 -4.51 10.84
N MET A 593 9.07 -4.25 10.35
CA MET A 593 8.78 -4.12 8.92
C MET A 593 9.66 -3.05 8.24
N ARG A 594 10.03 -1.97 8.94
CA ARG A 594 10.86 -0.90 8.37
C ARG A 594 12.28 -1.37 8.09
N TRP A 595 12.81 -2.21 8.97
CA TRP A 595 14.23 -2.58 9.05
C TRP A 595 14.59 -3.77 8.15
N VAL A 596 13.70 -4.76 8.07
CA VAL A 596 13.89 -5.94 7.19
C VAL A 596 13.74 -5.60 5.70
N HIS A 597 13.14 -4.46 5.36
CA HIS A 597 13.15 -3.93 4.00
C HIS A 597 14.38 -3.06 3.75
N LEU A 598 14.96 -3.16 2.54
CA LEU A 598 16.05 -2.27 2.09
C LEU A 598 15.67 -0.78 2.15
N GLN A 599 14.37 -0.49 2.06
CA GLN A 599 13.76 0.84 2.21
C GLN A 599 14.15 1.55 3.53
N GLY A 600 14.41 0.81 4.60
CA GLY A 600 14.75 1.35 5.92
C GLY A 600 16.19 1.81 6.09
N ARG A 601 17.11 1.47 5.17
CA ARG A 601 18.55 1.76 5.32
C ARG A 601 18.88 3.26 5.55
N PRO A 602 18.19 4.24 4.94
CA PRO A 602 18.39 5.65 5.25
C PRO A 602 18.21 6.05 6.73
N LEU A 603 17.47 5.28 7.54
CA LEU A 603 17.36 5.54 8.97
C LEU A 603 18.68 5.34 9.73
N LEU A 604 19.62 4.57 9.19
CA LEU A 604 20.96 4.37 9.75
C LEU A 604 21.80 5.67 9.72
N GLU A 605 21.50 6.59 8.79
CA GLU A 605 22.07 7.94 8.73
C GLU A 605 21.15 8.97 9.37
N ALA A 606 19.84 8.86 9.13
CA ALA A 606 18.87 9.88 9.50
C ALA A 606 18.51 9.89 10.99
N LEU A 607 18.56 8.76 11.72
CA LEU A 607 18.31 8.75 13.17
C LEU A 607 19.43 9.47 13.97
N PRO A 608 20.73 9.18 13.77
CA PRO A 608 21.80 9.95 14.42
C PRO A 608 21.83 11.44 14.03
N ALA A 609 21.28 11.80 12.87
CA ALA A 609 21.08 13.18 12.45
C ALA A 609 19.79 13.83 13.00
N ALA A 610 18.89 13.04 13.59
CA ALA A 610 17.59 13.51 14.11
C ALA A 610 17.57 13.65 15.64
N ILE A 611 18.24 12.78 16.38
CA ILE A 611 18.17 12.67 17.85
C ILE A 611 19.49 12.17 18.45
N ASP A 612 19.80 12.62 19.66
CA ASP A 612 21.06 12.32 20.35
C ASP A 612 21.07 10.94 21.06
N ASP A 613 19.94 10.50 21.61
CA ASP A 613 19.67 9.14 22.08
C ASP A 613 18.28 8.73 21.57
N VAL A 614 18.16 7.50 21.07
CA VAL A 614 16.89 6.93 20.58
C VAL A 614 15.98 6.47 21.71
N GLU A 615 16.53 6.11 22.87
CA GLU A 615 15.77 5.72 24.04
C GLU A 615 14.99 6.90 24.69
N ASP A 616 15.30 8.14 24.29
CA ASP A 616 14.57 9.36 24.70
C ASP A 616 13.21 9.52 23.99
N TYR A 617 12.92 8.73 22.93
CA TYR A 617 11.77 8.91 22.03
C TYR A 617 10.95 7.61 21.82
N GLU A 618 9.63 7.73 21.66
CA GLU A 618 8.80 6.72 20.99
C GLU A 618 8.85 6.96 19.48
N MET A 619 9.23 5.93 18.71
CA MET A 619 9.17 5.96 17.24
C MET A 619 7.85 5.33 16.76
N HIS A 620 7.17 6.02 15.85
CA HIS A 620 5.93 5.57 15.23
C HIS A 620 6.05 5.68 13.70
N SER A 621 5.68 4.63 12.95
CA SER A 621 5.53 4.79 11.50
C SER A 621 4.44 5.82 11.18
N GLY A 622 4.79 6.78 10.34
CA GLY A 622 3.88 7.78 9.79
C GLY A 622 2.69 7.17 9.04
N GLU A 623 2.84 5.93 8.54
CA GLU A 623 1.73 5.18 7.93
C GLU A 623 0.57 5.02 8.93
N LEU A 624 0.89 4.74 10.20
CA LEU A 624 -0.05 4.57 11.30
C LEU A 624 -0.57 5.91 11.83
N VAL A 625 0.34 6.88 12.04
CA VAL A 625 0.00 8.24 12.51
C VAL A 625 -0.96 8.93 11.54
N GLY A 626 -0.67 8.88 10.24
CA GLY A 626 -1.57 9.37 9.20
C GLY A 626 -2.90 8.61 9.17
N GLY A 627 -2.88 7.28 9.38
CA GLY A 627 -4.08 6.44 9.40
C GLY A 627 -5.10 6.85 10.47
N ALA A 628 -4.61 7.29 11.63
CA ALA A 628 -5.42 7.81 12.73
C ALA A 628 -5.85 9.29 12.52
N ILE A 629 -4.91 10.16 12.14
CA ILE A 629 -5.14 11.62 12.06
C ILE A 629 -5.96 12.03 10.82
N LEU A 630 -5.77 11.34 9.67
CA LEU A 630 -6.52 11.57 8.42
C LEU A 630 -7.69 10.59 8.22
N GLY A 631 -7.84 9.61 9.12
CA GLY A 631 -8.87 8.57 9.05
C GLY A 631 -8.61 7.45 8.03
N TRP A 632 -7.68 7.63 7.09
CA TRP A 632 -7.22 6.66 6.09
C TRP A 632 -5.75 6.95 5.75
N ASN A 633 -4.98 5.90 5.43
CA ASN A 633 -3.63 6.01 4.88
C ASN A 633 -3.30 4.71 4.12
N PHE A 634 -2.37 4.77 3.18
CA PHE A 634 -2.04 3.65 2.29
C PHE A 634 -0.62 3.74 1.73
N GLY A 635 0.40 3.37 2.53
CA GLY A 635 1.79 3.24 2.06
C GLY A 635 2.37 4.49 1.39
N ASP A 636 1.87 5.69 1.70
CA ASP A 636 2.18 6.92 0.98
C ASP A 636 2.66 8.00 1.96
N GLY A 637 3.98 8.13 2.08
CA GLY A 637 4.65 9.13 2.91
C GLY A 637 4.27 10.58 2.59
N HIS A 638 3.77 10.87 1.39
CA HIS A 638 3.31 12.22 1.06
C HIS A 638 1.99 12.58 1.76
N LEU A 639 1.23 11.60 2.27
CA LEU A 639 0.10 11.86 3.19
C LEU A 639 0.56 12.16 4.62
N ASN A 640 1.63 11.53 5.10
CA ASN A 640 2.02 11.56 6.51
C ASN A 640 3.34 12.30 6.81
N GLY A 641 3.85 13.06 5.84
CA GLY A 641 5.03 13.91 5.99
C GLY A 641 4.73 15.38 6.34
N TRP A 642 5.62 16.28 5.91
CA TRP A 642 5.67 17.70 6.29
C TRP A 642 4.38 18.51 6.07
N GLN A 643 3.48 18.10 5.17
CA GLN A 643 2.16 18.75 5.03
C GLN A 643 1.25 18.44 6.23
N LEU A 644 1.28 17.21 6.74
CA LEU A 644 0.51 16.79 7.92
C LEU A 644 1.07 17.41 9.20
N LEU A 645 2.40 17.40 9.37
CA LEU A 645 3.06 18.00 10.54
C LEU A 645 2.70 19.50 10.68
N ARG A 646 2.77 20.26 9.58
CA ARG A 646 2.29 21.66 9.54
C ARG A 646 0.78 21.83 9.67
N ALA A 647 -0.04 20.81 9.40
CA ALA A 647 -1.49 20.89 9.58
C ALA A 647 -1.88 20.72 11.06
N ILE A 648 -1.18 19.86 11.80
CA ILE A 648 -1.45 19.61 13.22
C ILE A 648 -0.78 20.60 14.17
N GLN A 649 0.41 21.12 13.84
CA GLN A 649 1.21 21.93 14.78
C GLN A 649 0.46 23.15 15.37
N PRO A 650 -0.34 23.93 14.61
CA PRO A 650 -1.13 25.04 15.17
C PRO A 650 -2.21 24.62 16.17
N ILE A 651 -2.54 23.33 16.26
CA ILE A 651 -3.54 22.76 17.17
C ILE A 651 -2.84 22.03 18.33
N CYS A 652 -1.81 21.24 18.03
CA CYS A 652 -1.07 20.47 19.03
C CYS A 652 -0.16 21.34 19.90
N GLY A 653 0.57 22.29 19.30
CA GLY A 653 1.54 23.12 20.01
C GLY A 653 2.69 22.30 20.60
N PHE A 654 3.40 21.56 19.75
CA PHE A 654 4.66 20.92 20.12
C PHE A 654 5.77 21.98 20.27
N GLU A 655 6.65 21.75 21.23
CA GLU A 655 7.84 22.57 21.52
C GLU A 655 9.08 21.96 20.85
N PRO A 656 10.18 22.72 20.65
CA PRO A 656 11.39 22.21 20.02
C PRO A 656 11.92 20.93 20.68
N GLY A 657 12.16 19.89 19.87
CA GLY A 657 12.60 18.58 20.34
C GLY A 657 11.52 17.67 20.94
N GLU A 658 10.25 18.09 21.03
CA GLU A 658 9.17 17.19 21.45
C GLU A 658 8.73 16.22 20.35
N LEU A 659 8.57 16.72 19.13
CA LEU A 659 8.17 15.92 17.98
C LEU A 659 9.12 16.22 16.82
N ARG A 660 9.90 15.21 16.45
CA ARG A 660 10.70 15.20 15.23
C ARG A 660 10.13 14.17 14.25
N MET A 661 10.32 14.40 12.96
CA MET A 661 9.80 13.56 11.89
C MET A 661 10.89 13.37 10.84
N ILE A 662 11.35 12.13 10.69
CA ILE A 662 12.21 11.75 9.57
C ILE A 662 11.28 11.47 8.38
N SER A 663 11.50 12.17 7.27
CA SER A 663 10.86 11.94 5.97
C SER A 663 11.89 11.34 5.02
N VAL A 664 11.58 10.20 4.41
CA VAL A 664 12.48 9.52 3.47
C VAL A 664 11.75 9.34 2.14
N GLU A 665 12.34 9.87 1.07
CA GLU A 665 11.77 9.79 -0.28
C GLU A 665 12.15 8.47 -0.99
N SER A 666 11.22 7.99 -1.83
CA SER A 666 11.38 6.82 -2.68
C SER A 666 12.65 6.91 -3.55
N GLN A 667 13.37 5.80 -3.73
CA GLN A 667 14.50 5.72 -4.65
C GLN A 667 14.03 6.01 -6.10
N PRO A 668 14.63 6.98 -6.82
CA PRO A 668 14.34 7.20 -8.24
C PRO A 668 14.86 6.05 -9.10
N MET A 669 14.13 5.71 -10.17
CA MET A 669 14.55 4.64 -11.07
C MET A 669 15.91 4.98 -11.73
N MET A 670 16.80 3.98 -11.79
CA MET A 670 18.19 4.09 -12.27
C MET A 670 19.15 4.92 -11.39
N ASN A 671 18.74 5.38 -10.20
CA ASN A 671 19.59 6.09 -9.24
C ASN A 671 19.79 5.23 -7.96
N PRO A 672 21.03 4.97 -7.49
CA PRO A 672 21.25 4.22 -6.25
C PRO A 672 20.79 4.95 -4.97
N THR A 673 20.58 6.26 -4.98
CA THR A 673 20.39 7.05 -3.75
C THR A 673 18.93 7.23 -3.28
N MET A 674 18.73 7.40 -1.97
CA MET A 674 17.50 7.92 -1.35
C MET A 674 17.80 9.22 -0.58
N HIS A 675 16.93 10.23 -0.72
CA HIS A 675 17.03 11.50 0.02
C HIS A 675 16.18 11.43 1.29
N TRP A 676 16.73 11.91 2.41
CA TRP A 676 16.06 11.98 3.70
C TRP A 676 16.15 13.37 4.30
N GLN A 677 15.13 13.75 5.08
CA GLN A 677 14.99 15.06 5.71
C GLN A 677 14.44 14.88 7.13
N VAL A 678 14.94 15.66 8.09
CA VAL A 678 14.46 15.68 9.47
C VAL A 678 13.77 17.00 9.74
N TYR A 679 12.50 16.92 10.15
CA TYR A 679 11.70 18.08 10.55
C TYR A 679 11.42 18.05 12.04
N ASP A 680 11.71 19.14 12.74
CA ASP A 680 11.14 19.44 14.05
C ASP A 680 9.75 20.08 13.86
N ALA A 681 8.79 19.74 14.72
CA ALA A 681 7.44 20.27 14.67
C ALA A 681 7.36 21.78 14.91
N ALA A 682 8.26 22.34 15.72
CA ALA A 682 8.33 23.77 16.03
C ALA A 682 9.30 24.51 15.10
N GLU A 683 10.48 23.94 14.84
CA GLU A 683 11.57 24.65 14.14
C GLU A 683 11.59 24.43 12.61
N GLY A 684 10.94 23.36 12.11
CA GLY A 684 10.93 23.00 10.70
C GLY A 684 12.11 22.11 10.31
N LEU A 685 12.67 22.29 9.10
CA LEU A 685 13.77 21.44 8.60
C LEU A 685 15.06 21.69 9.42
N ILE A 686 15.52 20.68 10.15
CA ILE A 686 16.74 20.76 10.99
C ILE A 686 17.95 20.01 10.39
N ALA A 687 17.72 18.97 9.58
CA ALA A 687 18.76 18.21 8.89
C ALA A 687 18.25 17.60 7.58
N GLU A 688 19.16 17.33 6.64
CA GLU A 688 18.88 16.49 5.45
C GLU A 688 20.15 15.81 4.94
N GLY A 689 19.99 14.71 4.22
CA GLY A 689 21.07 13.91 3.67
C GLY A 689 20.63 12.97 2.55
N VAL A 690 21.60 12.29 1.93
CA VAL A 690 21.38 11.42 0.78
C VAL A 690 22.18 10.13 0.96
N THR A 691 21.47 9.05 1.26
CA THR A 691 22.00 7.70 1.43
C THR A 691 22.27 7.06 0.08
N ASP A 692 23.47 6.53 -0.17
CA ASP A 692 23.70 5.62 -1.30
C ASP A 692 23.40 4.18 -0.87
N LEU A 693 22.33 3.59 -1.42
CA LEU A 693 21.92 2.24 -1.01
C LEU A 693 22.96 1.17 -1.34
N THR A 694 23.91 1.42 -2.25
CA THR A 694 24.95 0.43 -2.59
C THR A 694 25.89 0.13 -1.44
N GLU A 695 26.12 1.09 -0.54
CA GLU A 695 26.90 0.90 0.69
C GLU A 695 26.16 0.02 1.74
N TYR A 696 24.85 -0.15 1.57
CA TYR A 696 23.96 -0.85 2.51
C TYR A 696 23.35 -2.17 1.98
N LEU A 697 23.63 -2.57 0.72
CA LEU A 697 23.14 -3.83 0.15
C LEU A 697 23.65 -5.07 0.90
N ASP A 698 24.88 -5.00 1.41
CA ASP A 698 25.52 -6.10 2.15
C ASP A 698 25.35 -5.99 3.68
N GLN A 699 24.60 -5.00 4.17
CA GLN A 699 24.39 -4.78 5.61
C GLN A 699 23.15 -5.53 6.14
N PRO A 700 23.19 -6.06 7.37
CA PRO A 700 22.03 -6.66 8.05
C PRO A 700 20.89 -5.64 8.25
N PRO A 701 19.68 -6.07 8.64
CA PRO A 701 18.55 -5.16 8.81
C PRO A 701 18.64 -4.26 10.05
N TRP A 702 19.47 -4.60 11.03
CA TRP A 702 19.78 -3.80 12.23
C TRP A 702 21.09 -3.01 12.06
N PRO A 703 21.31 -1.91 12.80
CA PRO A 703 22.58 -1.19 12.81
C PRO A 703 23.72 -2.04 13.37
N VAL A 704 24.93 -1.82 12.86
CA VAL A 704 26.18 -2.48 13.31
C VAL A 704 27.34 -1.47 13.37
N GLY A 705 28.42 -1.83 14.06
CA GLY A 705 29.63 -1.01 14.14
C GLY A 705 29.40 0.39 14.73
N GLU A 706 30.01 1.41 14.12
CA GLU A 706 29.91 2.81 14.57
C GLU A 706 28.46 3.32 14.63
N VAL A 707 27.59 2.88 13.71
CA VAL A 707 26.17 3.25 13.70
C VAL A 707 25.42 2.65 14.89
N ALA A 708 25.74 1.41 15.27
CA ALA A 708 25.19 0.82 16.50
C ALA A 708 25.69 1.54 17.75
N ALA A 709 26.98 1.88 17.82
CA ALA A 709 27.55 2.61 18.95
C ALA A 709 26.93 4.01 19.13
N ALA A 710 26.63 4.71 18.03
CA ALA A 710 25.89 5.97 18.03
C ALA A 710 24.44 5.78 18.52
N LEU A 711 23.71 4.81 17.95
CA LEU A 711 22.30 4.55 18.30
C LEU A 711 22.10 3.91 19.69
N SER A 712 23.15 3.39 20.33
CA SER A 712 23.12 2.98 21.74
C SER A 712 23.41 4.13 22.73
N GLY A 713 23.55 5.38 22.27
CA GLY A 713 23.88 6.52 23.14
C GLY A 713 25.24 6.35 23.85
N GLY A 714 26.19 5.66 23.21
CA GLY A 714 27.49 5.34 23.81
C GLY A 714 27.50 4.15 24.79
N ARG A 715 26.37 3.47 25.01
CA ARG A 715 26.30 2.23 25.80
C ARG A 715 26.87 1.07 24.97
N SER A 716 28.16 0.75 25.16
CA SER A 716 28.82 -0.35 24.44
C SER A 716 28.16 -1.71 24.75
N PRO A 717 27.92 -2.59 23.76
CA PRO A 717 27.47 -3.96 23.99
C PRO A 717 28.40 -4.78 24.89
N GLU A 718 29.68 -4.41 24.99
CA GLU A 718 30.68 -5.06 25.86
C GLU A 718 30.38 -4.92 27.36
N ALA A 719 29.38 -4.13 27.76
CA ALA A 719 28.91 -4.02 29.13
C ALA A 719 27.94 -5.15 29.58
N ALA A 720 27.57 -6.07 28.69
CA ALA A 720 26.58 -7.13 28.92
C ALA A 720 27.07 -8.54 28.56
N GLY A 721 28.34 -8.85 28.88
CA GLY A 721 28.97 -10.16 28.74
C GLY A 721 29.15 -10.91 30.05
#